data_AF-A0A934XQW8-F1
#
_entry.id   AF-A0A934XQW8-F1
#
_cell.length_a   1.000
_cell.length_b   1.000
_cell.length_c   1.000
_cell.angle_alpha   90.00
_cell.angle_beta   90.00
_cell.angle_gamma   90.00
#
_symmetry.space_group_name_H-M   'P 1'
#
loop_
_entity.id
_entity.type
_entity.pdbx_description
1 polymer ?
#
loop_
_entity_poly.entity_id
_entity_poly.type
_entity_poly.pdbx_seq_one_letter_code
_entity_poly.pdbx_strand_id
1 'polypeptide(L)'
;MSQREGSSKVSEKHLARMAYVYIRQSTLQQVVRNPESQVNQRQMVGRAIGLGWSAERIEVIDEDQGRSGSDSASRSGFQRLVTEVSMGRVGIIIGYEVSRLARNNGDWYHLLDLAAVCDTLIADHDGVYHPRQFNDRLLLGLKGTMSEAELHILKQRLEEGRLRQVERGAYRQVLPTGLGRAADGRVEKDPDERVRGSIELVLAKFAELGSCGQVLHYLRRAELLLPRRQLHGAVRGEIVWKPPTDTAIYEIVRNPAYAGAFVYGRRRHTPGQPPAVRGRRPQEEWIAIVCDVYPAYITWAQYEANQAQLVRNGQRTGGADLRAVGATREGPGLLQGLAVCGHCGYHRQVMYKEGYHHYPCQNMRRRYGVAACPTIHGPRVDAAVTQAFFAALRPANLDVLAEVLAAQRTEQEQLTAQWAAQVKQAEYEAQRAQRQYSQVEPENRLVAGELERRWEEKLRQLRNVEETAQRWRERNSAPQKITPELREQFAHLSAHLPAVWEGCTPAQRKTLLRSLVERVILRRDIADRVHVRIVWLSGHYTDLEVQTPVGVQTTVNGYAAMVERVGALHAQGLDDTQIAAQLSREGFHSARRSDVAEDAVTTIRHAYRWLDRTGPRPVVREGYHTVPALAQRLGVRPQWVYRRLHTGQIEAEYVTRDPQTQQYWIQDDPALISRLQIQA
;
A
#
# COMPACT_ATOMS: atom_id res chain seq x y z
N MET A 1 68.52 5.33 -41.91
CA MET A 1 68.97 4.01 -41.43
C MET A 1 69.41 4.15 -39.98
N SER A 2 68.59 3.71 -39.04
CA SER A 2 68.97 3.54 -37.62
C SER A 2 68.42 2.18 -37.20
N GLN A 3 69.33 1.23 -36.99
CA GLN A 3 69.04 -0.09 -36.48
C GLN A 3 68.38 0.05 -35.09
N ARG A 4 67.20 -0.54 -34.91
CA ARG A 4 66.66 -0.83 -33.57
C ARG A 4 67.05 -2.26 -33.23
N GLU A 5 68.08 -2.42 -32.40
CA GLU A 5 68.30 -3.63 -31.62
C GLU A 5 67.09 -3.82 -30.69
N GLY A 6 66.14 -4.64 -31.12
CA GLY A 6 65.14 -5.24 -30.25
C GLY A 6 65.49 -6.70 -30.08
N SER A 7 66.19 -7.03 -29.00
CA SER A 7 66.32 -8.42 -28.52
C SER A 7 64.94 -9.07 -28.56
N SER A 8 64.80 -10.14 -29.36
CA SER A 8 63.58 -10.94 -29.36
C SER A 8 63.34 -11.43 -27.93
N LYS A 9 62.35 -10.88 -27.23
CA LYS A 9 61.93 -11.33 -25.89
C LYS A 9 61.50 -12.81 -25.91
N VAL A 10 61.20 -13.35 -27.10
CA VAL A 10 60.95 -14.76 -27.34
C VAL A 10 62.29 -15.50 -27.42
N SER A 11 62.45 -16.51 -26.57
CA SER A 11 63.64 -17.36 -26.49
C SER A 11 63.29 -18.79 -26.89
N GLU A 12 64.28 -19.62 -27.19
CA GLU A 12 64.07 -21.05 -27.47
C GLU A 12 63.34 -21.78 -26.32
N LYS A 13 63.55 -21.36 -25.06
CA LYS A 13 62.83 -21.91 -23.90
C LYS A 13 61.33 -21.61 -23.95
N HIS A 14 60.94 -20.45 -24.50
CA HIS A 14 59.54 -20.10 -24.70
C HIS A 14 58.92 -20.90 -25.85
N LEU A 15 59.64 -21.05 -26.97
CA LEU A 15 59.20 -21.83 -28.14
C LEU A 15 59.11 -23.34 -27.86
N ALA A 16 59.86 -23.84 -26.88
CA ALA A 16 59.78 -25.21 -26.42
C ALA A 16 58.45 -25.56 -25.72
N ARG A 17 57.63 -24.55 -25.35
CA ARG A 17 56.37 -24.65 -24.60
C ARG A 17 55.16 -24.26 -25.46
N MET A 18 53.95 -24.57 -25.01
CA MET A 18 52.71 -24.27 -25.74
C MET A 18 52.43 -22.76 -25.80
N ALA A 19 51.93 -22.29 -26.94
CA ALA A 19 51.33 -20.97 -27.11
C ALA A 19 49.81 -21.08 -26.93
N TYR A 20 49.26 -20.31 -25.99
CA TYR A 20 47.82 -20.27 -25.76
C TYR A 20 47.22 -19.00 -26.36
N VAL A 21 46.27 -19.16 -27.26
CA VAL A 21 45.44 -18.07 -27.81
C VAL A 21 44.13 -18.08 -27.04
N TYR A 22 43.91 -17.05 -26.21
CA TYR A 22 42.69 -16.92 -25.42
C TYR A 22 41.72 -15.95 -26.07
N ILE A 23 40.52 -16.43 -26.42
CA ILE A 23 39.52 -15.62 -27.11
C ILE A 23 38.35 -15.35 -26.17
N ARG A 24 38.08 -14.06 -25.97
CA ARG A 24 36.90 -13.58 -25.24
C ARG A 24 36.05 -12.68 -26.13
N GLN A 25 34.77 -13.01 -26.26
CA GLN A 25 33.77 -12.14 -26.89
C GLN A 25 32.70 -11.68 -25.89
N SER A 26 32.19 -10.47 -26.12
CA SER A 26 31.11 -9.87 -25.34
C SER A 26 29.75 -10.31 -25.88
N THR A 27 28.93 -10.95 -25.03
CA THR A 27 27.47 -11.14 -25.14
C THR A 27 26.86 -12.00 -26.28
N LEU A 28 25.90 -12.85 -25.88
CA LEU A 28 25.09 -13.76 -26.72
C LEU A 28 24.38 -13.11 -27.92
N GLN A 29 24.13 -11.78 -27.90
CA GLN A 29 23.47 -11.09 -29.02
C GLN A 29 24.37 -10.87 -30.24
N GLN A 30 25.70 -10.98 -30.09
CA GLN A 30 26.65 -10.74 -31.19
C GLN A 30 27.14 -12.02 -31.89
N VAL A 31 26.94 -13.20 -31.27
CA VAL A 31 27.47 -14.48 -31.78
C VAL A 31 26.70 -14.98 -33.02
N VAL A 32 25.43 -14.60 -33.19
CA VAL A 32 24.58 -15.09 -34.29
C VAL A 32 24.84 -14.35 -35.61
N ARG A 33 25.63 -13.25 -35.63
CA ARG A 33 25.82 -12.42 -36.84
C ARG A 33 27.25 -11.97 -37.19
N ASN A 34 28.29 -12.30 -36.42
CA ASN A 34 29.62 -11.69 -36.64
C ASN A 34 30.68 -12.60 -37.31
N PRO A 35 31.09 -12.31 -38.56
CA PRO A 35 32.31 -12.89 -39.18
C PRO A 35 33.63 -12.44 -38.52
N GLU A 36 33.60 -11.41 -37.66
CA GLU A 36 34.79 -10.87 -36.98
C GLU A 36 35.44 -11.84 -35.96
N SER A 37 34.69 -12.78 -35.40
CA SER A 37 35.23 -13.76 -34.43
C SER A 37 36.30 -14.65 -35.07
N GLN A 38 36.00 -15.17 -36.26
CA GLN A 38 36.94 -15.99 -37.02
C GLN A 38 38.13 -15.18 -37.54
N VAL A 39 37.95 -13.89 -37.81
CA VAL A 39 39.03 -12.99 -38.24
C VAL A 39 40.02 -12.76 -37.10
N ASN A 40 39.52 -12.44 -35.90
CA ASN A 40 40.37 -12.21 -34.72
C ASN A 40 41.11 -13.48 -34.28
N GLN A 41 40.47 -14.65 -34.36
CA GLN A 41 41.11 -15.95 -34.11
C GLN A 41 42.26 -16.18 -35.09
N ARG A 42 42.01 -16.02 -36.40
CA ARG A 42 43.04 -16.21 -37.44
C ARG A 42 44.20 -15.24 -37.27
N GLN A 43 43.93 -13.98 -36.91
CA GLN A 43 44.98 -12.99 -36.66
C GLN A 43 45.86 -13.35 -35.46
N MET A 44 45.28 -13.83 -34.36
CA MET A 44 46.04 -14.20 -33.16
C MET A 44 46.86 -15.48 -33.35
N VAL A 45 46.30 -16.48 -34.03
CA VAL A 45 47.05 -17.68 -34.43
C VAL A 45 48.17 -17.31 -35.40
N GLY A 46 47.89 -16.46 -36.39
CA GLY A 46 48.90 -15.92 -37.30
C GLY A 46 50.03 -15.18 -36.59
N ARG A 47 49.71 -14.45 -35.51
CA ARG A 47 50.72 -13.79 -34.67
C ARG A 47 51.58 -14.79 -33.89
N ALA A 48 51.00 -15.86 -33.35
CA ALA A 48 51.76 -16.92 -32.70
C ALA A 48 52.78 -17.56 -33.66
N ILE A 49 52.33 -17.85 -34.90
CA ILE A 49 53.18 -18.38 -35.97
C ILE A 49 54.28 -17.37 -36.33
N GLY A 50 53.92 -16.09 -36.49
CA GLY A 50 54.89 -15.02 -36.79
C GLY A 50 55.91 -14.77 -35.68
N LEU A 51 55.62 -15.19 -34.45
CA LEU A 51 56.55 -15.15 -33.31
C LEU A 51 57.41 -16.42 -33.18
N GLY A 52 57.23 -17.42 -34.06
CA GLY A 52 58.06 -18.62 -34.16
C GLY A 52 57.45 -19.92 -33.62
N TRP A 53 56.19 -19.92 -33.17
CA TRP A 53 55.52 -21.16 -32.76
C TRP A 53 55.04 -21.98 -33.95
N SER A 54 55.22 -23.30 -33.91
CA SER A 54 54.63 -24.22 -34.89
C SER A 54 53.12 -24.35 -34.66
N ALA A 55 52.35 -24.62 -35.73
CA ALA A 55 50.90 -24.79 -35.66
C ALA A 55 50.46 -25.86 -34.64
N GLU A 56 51.25 -26.92 -34.48
CA GLU A 56 51.01 -28.02 -33.53
C GLU A 56 51.16 -27.61 -32.06
N ARG A 57 51.85 -26.49 -31.78
CA ARG A 57 52.10 -25.98 -30.43
C ARG A 57 51.24 -24.76 -30.09
N ILE A 58 50.20 -24.49 -30.88
CA ILE A 58 49.25 -23.41 -30.66
C ILE A 58 47.93 -24.03 -30.23
N GLU A 59 47.48 -23.68 -29.03
CA GLU A 59 46.17 -24.08 -28.52
C GLU A 59 45.24 -22.86 -28.40
N VAL A 60 44.02 -23.00 -28.90
CA VAL A 60 43.00 -21.96 -28.82
C VAL A 60 41.99 -22.31 -27.73
N ILE A 61 41.76 -21.40 -26.80
CA ILE A 61 40.72 -21.51 -25.77
C ILE A 61 39.57 -20.56 -26.13
N ASP A 62 38.41 -21.12 -26.45
CA ASP A 62 37.17 -20.41 -26.78
C ASP A 62 35.96 -20.80 -25.91
N GLU A 63 36.16 -21.70 -24.94
CA GLU A 63 35.12 -22.26 -24.05
C GLU A 63 34.33 -21.22 -23.23
N ASP A 64 34.90 -20.02 -23.03
CA ASP A 64 34.31 -18.94 -22.23
C ASP A 64 33.47 -17.95 -23.08
N GLN A 65 33.20 -18.26 -24.35
CA GLN A 65 32.32 -17.44 -25.21
C GLN A 65 30.85 -17.47 -24.75
N GLY A 66 30.16 -16.34 -24.87
CA GLY A 66 28.70 -16.24 -24.64
C GLY A 66 28.24 -16.23 -23.17
N ARG A 67 29.12 -16.25 -22.17
CA ARG A 67 28.72 -16.23 -20.76
C ARG A 67 28.56 -14.80 -20.20
N SER A 68 27.34 -14.44 -19.81
CA SER A 68 27.02 -13.12 -19.24
C SER A 68 27.79 -12.85 -17.94
N GLY A 69 28.12 -11.58 -17.68
CA GLY A 69 29.00 -11.13 -16.59
C GLY A 69 28.50 -11.36 -15.16
N SER A 70 27.32 -11.94 -14.96
CA SER A 70 26.66 -12.06 -13.64
C SER A 70 26.88 -13.39 -12.92
N ASP A 71 27.28 -14.47 -13.60
CA ASP A 71 27.64 -15.73 -12.93
C ASP A 71 29.14 -15.78 -12.66
N SER A 72 29.52 -15.82 -11.38
CA SER A 72 30.89 -15.98 -10.90
C SER A 72 31.37 -17.44 -10.89
N ALA A 73 30.52 -18.41 -11.24
CA ALA A 73 30.71 -19.81 -10.84
C ALA A 73 31.24 -20.79 -11.90
N SER A 74 31.47 -20.45 -13.18
CA SER A 74 32.29 -21.33 -14.04
C SER A 74 32.92 -20.60 -15.23
N ARG A 75 34.25 -20.51 -15.23
CA ARG A 75 35.09 -20.16 -16.39
C ARG A 75 36.10 -21.28 -16.60
N SER A 76 35.66 -22.37 -17.23
CA SER A 76 36.51 -23.55 -17.42
C SER A 76 37.74 -23.20 -18.25
N GLY A 77 37.60 -22.36 -19.28
CA GLY A 77 38.69 -21.95 -20.16
C GLY A 77 39.76 -21.12 -19.45
N PHE A 78 39.36 -20.11 -18.67
CA PHE A 78 40.31 -19.30 -17.90
C PHE A 78 40.99 -20.11 -16.79
N GLN A 79 40.26 -20.97 -16.08
CA GLN A 79 40.84 -21.84 -15.05
C GLN A 79 41.85 -22.82 -15.66
N ARG A 80 41.55 -23.37 -16.83
CA ARG A 80 42.46 -24.21 -17.60
C ARG A 80 43.73 -23.45 -17.98
N LEU A 81 43.61 -22.23 -18.51
CA LEU A 81 44.76 -21.39 -18.84
C LEU A 81 45.65 -21.14 -17.61
N VAL A 82 45.06 -20.71 -16.50
CA VAL A 82 45.78 -20.47 -15.24
C VAL A 82 46.50 -21.73 -14.76
N THR A 83 45.85 -22.90 -14.87
CA THR A 83 46.43 -24.20 -14.50
C THR A 83 47.64 -24.53 -15.37
N GLU A 84 47.54 -24.44 -16.69
CA GLU A 84 48.65 -24.75 -17.61
C GLU A 84 49.84 -23.79 -17.43
N VAL A 85 49.56 -22.52 -17.16
CA VAL A 85 50.59 -21.52 -16.81
C VAL A 85 51.28 -21.91 -15.51
N SER A 86 50.53 -22.26 -14.47
CA SER A 86 51.08 -22.66 -13.16
C SER A 86 51.93 -23.94 -13.24
N MET A 87 51.64 -24.84 -14.18
CA MET A 87 52.44 -26.03 -14.47
C MET A 87 53.70 -25.75 -15.30
N GLY A 88 53.94 -24.50 -15.72
CA GLY A 88 55.10 -24.10 -16.51
C GLY A 88 55.09 -24.61 -17.96
N ARG A 89 53.93 -25.02 -18.47
CA ARG A 89 53.76 -25.59 -19.83
C ARG A 89 53.53 -24.56 -20.91
N VAL A 90 53.31 -23.29 -20.51
CA VAL A 90 52.95 -22.19 -21.41
C VAL A 90 54.15 -21.29 -21.65
N GLY A 91 54.52 -21.11 -22.91
CA GLY A 91 55.58 -20.21 -23.35
C GLY A 91 55.07 -18.80 -23.60
N ILE A 92 53.83 -18.67 -24.12
CA ILE A 92 53.20 -17.37 -24.37
C ILE A 92 51.67 -17.48 -24.26
N ILE A 93 51.06 -16.43 -23.72
CA ILE A 93 49.61 -16.20 -23.75
C ILE A 93 49.34 -15.04 -24.72
N ILE A 94 48.48 -15.26 -25.70
CA ILE A 94 48.11 -14.27 -26.70
C ILE A 94 46.62 -13.96 -26.57
N GLY A 95 46.29 -12.68 -26.43
CA GLY A 95 44.92 -12.20 -26.44
C GLY A 95 44.81 -10.88 -27.21
N TYR A 96 43.64 -10.57 -27.75
CA TYR A 96 43.46 -9.33 -28.53
C TYR A 96 43.76 -8.06 -27.72
N GLU A 97 43.20 -8.03 -26.50
CA GLU A 97 43.51 -7.06 -25.44
C GLU A 97 43.74 -7.84 -24.15
N VAL A 98 45.00 -7.92 -23.70
CA VAL A 98 45.38 -8.82 -22.60
C VAL A 98 44.81 -8.42 -21.24
N SER A 99 44.50 -7.14 -21.05
CA SER A 99 43.78 -6.65 -19.86
C SER A 99 42.35 -7.19 -19.76
N ARG A 100 41.76 -7.69 -20.86
CA ARG A 100 40.42 -8.29 -20.89
C ARG A 100 40.42 -9.81 -20.69
N LEU A 101 41.57 -10.45 -20.46
CA LEU A 101 41.64 -11.88 -20.13
C LEU A 101 40.94 -12.19 -18.80
N ALA A 102 41.10 -11.31 -17.81
CA ALA A 102 40.47 -11.40 -16.50
C ALA A 102 39.15 -10.60 -16.43
N ARG A 103 38.27 -10.95 -15.49
CA ARG A 103 36.99 -10.23 -15.27
C ARG A 103 37.13 -9.10 -14.25
N ASN A 104 38.11 -9.18 -13.37
CA ASN A 104 38.44 -8.17 -12.37
C ASN A 104 39.98 -8.01 -12.32
N ASN A 105 40.45 -6.95 -11.69
CA ASN A 105 41.89 -6.71 -11.57
C ASN A 105 42.59 -7.76 -10.69
N GLY A 106 41.90 -8.37 -9.71
CA GLY A 106 42.47 -9.40 -8.84
C GLY A 106 42.95 -10.63 -9.62
N ASP A 107 42.09 -11.20 -10.45
CA ASP A 107 42.39 -12.33 -11.33
C ASP A 107 43.45 -11.97 -12.38
N TRP A 108 43.48 -10.70 -12.83
CA TRP A 108 44.50 -10.20 -13.75
C TRP A 108 45.88 -10.21 -13.11
N TYR A 109 46.02 -9.60 -11.93
CA TYR A 109 47.28 -9.58 -11.20
C TYR A 109 47.73 -10.98 -10.81
N HIS A 110 46.81 -11.87 -10.43
CA HIS A 110 47.15 -13.26 -10.15
C HIS A 110 47.76 -13.97 -11.37
N LEU A 111 47.20 -13.78 -12.57
CA LEU A 111 47.77 -14.32 -13.80
C LEU A 111 49.15 -13.71 -14.11
N LEU A 112 49.33 -12.40 -13.89
CA LEU A 112 50.63 -11.73 -14.06
C LEU A 112 51.70 -12.29 -13.12
N ASP A 113 51.32 -12.62 -11.87
CA ASP A 113 52.22 -13.21 -10.89
C ASP A 113 52.62 -14.63 -11.28
N LEU A 114 51.67 -15.46 -11.67
CA LEU A 114 51.95 -16.82 -12.16
C LEU A 114 52.82 -16.79 -13.42
N ALA A 115 52.51 -15.92 -14.38
CA ALA A 115 53.31 -15.78 -15.59
C ALA A 115 54.73 -15.27 -15.30
N ALA A 116 54.90 -14.40 -14.30
CA ALA A 116 56.22 -13.97 -13.83
C ALA A 116 56.98 -15.12 -13.16
N VAL A 117 56.35 -15.96 -12.35
CA VAL A 117 57.01 -17.11 -11.71
C VAL A 117 57.41 -18.17 -12.75
N CYS A 118 56.50 -18.50 -13.66
CA CYS A 118 56.66 -19.59 -14.64
C CYS A 118 57.42 -19.22 -15.91
N ASP A 119 57.85 -17.95 -16.04
CA ASP A 119 58.55 -17.45 -17.24
C ASP A 119 57.67 -17.57 -18.49
N THR A 120 56.42 -17.14 -18.37
CA THR A 120 55.44 -17.13 -19.46
C THR A 120 55.29 -15.72 -20.01
N LEU A 121 55.45 -15.58 -21.33
CA LEU A 121 55.25 -14.31 -22.02
C LEU A 121 53.76 -13.99 -22.20
N ILE A 122 53.45 -12.71 -22.31
CA ILE A 122 52.10 -12.22 -22.57
C ILE A 122 52.16 -11.34 -23.81
N ALA A 123 51.22 -11.50 -24.74
CA ALA A 123 51.17 -10.66 -25.94
C ALA A 123 49.75 -10.23 -26.30
N ASP A 124 49.65 -8.99 -26.78
CA ASP A 124 48.51 -8.45 -27.52
C ASP A 124 48.94 -8.06 -28.94
N HIS A 125 48.07 -7.37 -29.67
CA HIS A 125 48.38 -6.75 -30.94
C HIS A 125 49.48 -5.68 -30.86
N ASP A 126 49.66 -5.00 -29.71
CA ASP A 126 50.64 -3.92 -29.55
C ASP A 126 52.06 -4.45 -29.33
N GLY A 127 52.23 -5.57 -28.62
CA GLY A 127 53.56 -6.05 -28.27
C GLY A 127 53.62 -7.38 -27.53
N VAL A 128 54.86 -7.79 -27.23
CA VAL A 128 55.18 -8.93 -26.37
C VAL A 128 55.78 -8.40 -25.07
N TYR A 129 55.24 -8.86 -23.97
CA TYR A 129 55.57 -8.42 -22.61
C TYR A 129 56.09 -9.60 -21.81
N HIS A 130 57.14 -9.33 -21.04
CA HIS A 130 57.70 -10.27 -20.09
C HIS A 130 57.35 -9.81 -18.67
N PRO A 131 56.47 -10.53 -17.94
CA PRO A 131 56.00 -10.09 -16.62
C PRO A 131 57.08 -9.94 -15.53
N ARG A 132 58.30 -10.46 -15.74
CA ARG A 132 59.46 -10.26 -14.85
C ARG A 132 60.15 -8.91 -15.06
N GLN A 133 60.02 -8.30 -16.24
CA GLN A 133 60.62 -7.01 -16.54
C GLN A 133 59.76 -5.89 -15.95
N PHE A 134 60.40 -4.98 -15.21
CA PHE A 134 59.71 -3.89 -14.52
C PHE A 134 58.84 -3.04 -15.46
N ASN A 135 59.39 -2.60 -16.60
CA ASN A 135 58.68 -1.75 -17.56
C ASN A 135 57.47 -2.46 -18.17
N ASP A 136 57.61 -3.73 -18.56
CA ASP A 136 56.54 -4.54 -19.13
C ASP A 136 55.43 -4.80 -18.10
N ARG A 137 55.80 -5.10 -16.85
CA ARG A 137 54.85 -5.32 -15.77
C ARG A 137 54.07 -4.05 -15.41
N LEU A 138 54.72 -2.89 -15.39
CA LEU A 138 54.06 -1.60 -15.18
C LEU A 138 53.06 -1.30 -16.30
N LEU A 139 53.45 -1.51 -17.57
CA LEU A 139 52.56 -1.34 -18.72
C LEU A 139 51.36 -2.28 -18.65
N LEU A 140 51.55 -3.55 -18.31
CA LEU A 140 50.47 -4.53 -18.13
C LEU A 140 49.51 -4.14 -16.99
N GLY A 141 50.04 -3.59 -15.89
CA GLY A 141 49.23 -3.05 -14.78
C GLY A 141 48.40 -1.84 -15.21
N LEU A 142 49.02 -0.87 -15.89
CA LEU A 142 48.35 0.31 -16.43
C LEU A 142 47.24 -0.09 -17.43
N LYS A 143 47.52 -1.02 -18.36
CA LYS A 143 46.52 -1.55 -19.29
C LYS A 143 45.33 -2.21 -18.56
N GLY A 144 45.58 -2.89 -17.45
CA GLY A 144 44.52 -3.42 -16.57
C GLY A 144 43.63 -2.32 -15.99
N THR A 145 44.24 -1.32 -15.34
CA THR A 145 43.50 -0.19 -14.73
C THR A 145 42.74 0.66 -15.75
N MET A 146 43.33 0.88 -16.93
CA MET A 146 42.68 1.63 -18.01
C MET A 146 41.45 0.89 -18.54
N SER A 147 41.51 -0.44 -18.68
CA SER A 147 40.36 -1.23 -19.11
C SER A 147 39.19 -1.15 -18.12
N GLU A 148 39.46 -1.15 -16.82
CA GLU A 148 38.42 -0.94 -15.80
C GLU A 148 37.83 0.47 -15.85
N ALA A 149 38.67 1.49 -16.03
CA ALA A 149 38.24 2.88 -16.17
C ALA A 149 37.37 3.08 -17.43
N GLU A 150 37.75 2.51 -18.56
CA GLU A 150 36.94 2.52 -19.79
C GLU A 150 35.58 1.87 -19.58
N LEU A 151 35.54 0.70 -18.92
CA LEU A 151 34.28 0.04 -18.57
C LEU A 151 33.42 0.90 -17.66
N HIS A 152 34.02 1.61 -16.70
CA HIS A 152 33.32 2.55 -15.83
C HIS A 152 32.72 3.72 -16.65
N ILE A 153 33.53 4.35 -17.50
CA ILE A 153 33.11 5.47 -18.36
C ILE A 153 32.00 5.03 -19.33
N LEU A 154 32.11 3.84 -19.94
CA LEU A 154 31.09 3.29 -20.83
C LEU A 154 29.77 3.04 -20.07
N LYS A 155 29.83 2.46 -18.87
CA LYS A 155 28.64 2.28 -18.02
C LYS A 155 28.01 3.61 -17.68
N GLN A 156 28.81 4.59 -17.28
CA GLN A 156 28.33 5.94 -16.96
C GLN A 156 27.66 6.58 -18.18
N ARG A 157 28.28 6.56 -19.36
CA ARG A 157 27.69 7.10 -20.60
C ARG A 157 26.41 6.39 -21.02
N LEU A 158 26.34 5.06 -20.86
CA LEU A 158 25.13 4.28 -21.13
C LEU A 158 24.02 4.63 -20.13
N GLU A 159 24.35 4.84 -18.87
CA GLU A 159 23.41 5.25 -17.83
C GLU A 159 22.89 6.67 -18.07
N GLU A 160 23.76 7.62 -18.41
CA GLU A 160 23.40 8.97 -18.81
C GLU A 160 22.55 8.98 -20.09
N GLY A 161 22.88 8.14 -21.08
CA GLY A 161 22.09 7.98 -22.30
C GLY A 161 20.69 7.42 -22.00
N ARG A 162 20.61 6.44 -21.11
CA ARG A 162 19.35 5.89 -20.61
C ARG A 162 18.53 6.95 -19.88
N LEU A 163 19.14 7.71 -18.98
CA LEU A 163 18.45 8.77 -18.23
C LEU A 163 17.91 9.86 -19.14
N ARG A 164 18.68 10.28 -20.16
CA ARG A 164 18.19 11.22 -21.19
C ARG A 164 16.97 10.69 -21.97
N GLN A 165 16.94 9.40 -22.28
CA GLN A 165 15.75 8.78 -22.90
C GLN A 165 14.57 8.72 -21.93
N VAL A 166 14.83 8.48 -20.64
CA VAL A 166 13.83 8.43 -19.58
C VAL A 166 13.18 9.80 -19.36
N GLU A 167 13.98 10.87 -19.30
CA GLU A 167 13.50 12.24 -19.14
C GLU A 167 12.53 12.66 -20.26
N ARG A 168 12.76 12.17 -21.48
CA ARG A 168 11.90 12.44 -22.65
C ARG A 168 10.78 11.42 -22.84
N GLY A 169 10.65 10.42 -21.97
CA GLY A 169 9.66 9.34 -22.11
C GLY A 169 9.91 8.35 -23.25
N ALA A 170 11.07 8.41 -23.92
CA ALA A 170 11.41 7.59 -25.08
C ALA A 170 12.01 6.21 -24.72
N TYR A 171 12.33 5.98 -23.44
CA TYR A 171 12.94 4.73 -23.01
C TYR A 171 11.99 3.54 -23.18
N ARG A 172 12.46 2.47 -23.82
CA ARG A 172 11.61 1.31 -24.18
C ARG A 172 11.34 0.42 -22.97
N GLN A 173 10.16 0.57 -22.37
CA GLN A 173 9.65 -0.29 -21.28
C GLN A 173 8.74 -1.41 -21.78
N VAL A 174 8.61 -2.45 -20.94
CA VAL A 174 7.56 -3.47 -21.06
C VAL A 174 6.21 -2.82 -20.77
N LEU A 175 5.29 -2.94 -21.71
CA LEU A 175 3.94 -2.39 -21.61
C LEU A 175 2.99 -3.36 -20.91
N PRO A 176 1.98 -2.87 -20.17
CA PRO A 176 0.94 -3.70 -19.60
C PRO A 176 -0.01 -4.25 -20.69
N THR A 177 -0.79 -5.28 -20.34
CA THR A 177 -1.86 -5.80 -21.22
C THR A 177 -2.83 -4.68 -21.61
N GLY A 178 -3.23 -4.61 -22.88
CA GLY A 178 -4.03 -3.51 -23.43
C GLY A 178 -3.20 -2.45 -24.16
N LEU A 179 -1.87 -2.41 -23.96
CA LEU A 179 -0.97 -1.57 -24.74
C LEU A 179 0.04 -2.44 -25.51
N GLY A 180 0.20 -2.16 -26.79
CA GLY A 180 1.12 -2.82 -27.71
C GLY A 180 2.12 -1.83 -28.32
N ARG A 181 3.16 -2.36 -28.96
CA ARG A 181 4.03 -1.56 -29.84
C ARG A 181 3.81 -2.00 -31.28
N ALA A 182 3.55 -1.05 -32.15
CA ALA A 182 3.50 -1.28 -33.59
C ALA A 182 4.92 -1.53 -34.16
N ALA A 183 4.99 -1.90 -35.43
CA ALA A 183 6.25 -2.18 -36.12
C ALA A 183 7.19 -0.96 -36.18
N ASP A 184 6.62 0.25 -36.23
CA ASP A 184 7.34 1.53 -36.19
C ASP A 184 7.81 1.94 -34.78
N GLY A 185 7.46 1.16 -33.75
CA GLY A 185 7.83 1.39 -32.36
C GLY A 185 6.88 2.29 -31.57
N ARG A 186 5.85 2.86 -32.20
CA ARG A 186 4.82 3.66 -31.52
C ARG A 186 3.99 2.77 -30.59
N VAL A 187 3.54 3.36 -29.49
CA VAL A 187 2.68 2.67 -28.53
C VAL A 187 1.24 2.87 -28.94
N GLU A 188 0.50 1.77 -29.08
CA GLU A 188 -0.89 1.75 -29.50
C GLU A 188 -1.73 0.96 -28.50
N LYS A 189 -3.05 1.19 -28.47
CA LYS A 189 -3.96 0.28 -27.76
C LYS A 189 -3.96 -1.07 -28.46
N ASP A 190 -4.21 -2.13 -27.70
CA ASP A 190 -4.27 -3.49 -28.25
C ASP A 190 -5.31 -3.55 -29.39
N PRO A 191 -4.97 -4.11 -30.55
CA PRO A 191 -5.90 -4.16 -31.68
C PRO A 191 -7.15 -4.99 -31.37
N ASP A 192 -7.06 -5.97 -30.47
CA ASP A 192 -8.21 -6.75 -30.02
C ASP A 192 -9.17 -5.89 -29.19
N GLU A 193 -10.37 -5.66 -29.74
CA GLU A 193 -11.44 -4.91 -29.10
C GLU A 193 -11.89 -5.53 -27.78
N ARG A 194 -11.86 -6.87 -27.67
CA ARG A 194 -12.22 -7.57 -26.44
C ARG A 194 -11.21 -7.28 -25.33
N VAL A 195 -9.92 -7.16 -25.67
CA VAL A 195 -8.88 -6.78 -24.70
C VAL A 195 -9.11 -5.34 -24.24
N ARG A 196 -9.35 -4.41 -25.17
CA ARG A 196 -9.64 -3.00 -24.85
C ARG A 196 -10.87 -2.86 -23.95
N GLY A 197 -11.99 -3.46 -24.35
CA GLY A 197 -13.25 -3.42 -23.60
C GLY A 197 -13.12 -4.03 -22.20
N SER A 198 -12.31 -5.07 -22.02
CA SER A 198 -12.07 -5.66 -20.69
C SER A 198 -11.32 -4.71 -19.75
N ILE A 199 -10.31 -4.00 -20.26
CA ILE A 199 -9.56 -3.01 -19.46
C ILE A 199 -10.43 -1.79 -19.13
N GLU A 200 -11.18 -1.30 -20.11
CA GLU A 200 -12.12 -0.19 -19.93
C GLU A 200 -13.20 -0.53 -18.90
N LEU A 201 -13.76 -1.73 -18.96
CA LEU A 201 -14.75 -2.21 -17.99
C LEU A 201 -14.20 -2.24 -16.57
N VAL A 202 -12.95 -2.72 -16.37
CA VAL A 202 -12.32 -2.76 -15.04
C VAL A 202 -12.16 -1.34 -14.48
N LEU A 203 -11.66 -0.40 -15.29
CA LEU A 203 -11.43 0.98 -14.86
C LEU A 203 -12.76 1.70 -14.59
N ALA A 204 -13.76 1.52 -15.44
CA ALA A 204 -15.10 2.08 -15.26
C ALA A 204 -15.79 1.52 -14.01
N LYS A 205 -15.77 0.19 -13.81
CA LYS A 205 -16.36 -0.44 -12.62
C LYS A 205 -15.62 -0.09 -11.35
N PHE A 206 -14.31 0.16 -11.41
CA PHE A 206 -13.58 0.67 -10.25
C PHE A 206 -14.00 2.12 -9.92
N ALA A 207 -14.19 2.98 -10.92
CA ALA A 207 -14.69 4.33 -10.70
C ALA A 207 -16.11 4.34 -10.11
N GLU A 208 -16.98 3.40 -10.54
CA GLU A 208 -18.35 3.23 -10.04
C GLU A 208 -18.41 2.63 -8.63
N LEU A 209 -17.74 1.50 -8.42
CA LEU A 209 -17.85 0.70 -7.18
C LEU A 209 -16.86 1.15 -6.11
N GLY A 210 -15.73 1.75 -6.52
CA GLY A 210 -14.73 2.31 -5.62
C GLY A 210 -13.89 1.27 -4.86
N SER A 211 -13.88 -0.02 -5.24
CA SER A 211 -13.09 -1.08 -4.58
C SER A 211 -12.71 -2.22 -5.53
N CYS A 212 -11.45 -2.68 -5.51
CA CYS A 212 -10.98 -3.80 -6.34
C CYS A 212 -11.74 -5.10 -6.03
N GLY A 213 -12.06 -5.35 -4.75
CA GLY A 213 -12.82 -6.53 -4.35
C GLY A 213 -14.26 -6.52 -4.89
N GLN A 214 -14.92 -5.35 -4.94
CA GLN A 214 -16.26 -5.24 -5.53
C GLN A 214 -16.21 -5.45 -7.05
N VAL A 215 -15.20 -4.91 -7.73
CA VAL A 215 -14.96 -5.17 -9.16
C VAL A 215 -14.72 -6.67 -9.40
N LEU A 216 -13.95 -7.34 -8.55
CA LEU A 216 -13.75 -8.78 -8.63
C LEU A 216 -15.06 -9.56 -8.53
N HIS A 217 -15.89 -9.25 -7.53
CA HIS A 217 -17.19 -9.90 -7.36
C HIS A 217 -18.12 -9.65 -8.54
N TYR A 218 -18.14 -8.43 -9.08
CA TYR A 218 -18.91 -8.10 -10.29
C TYR A 218 -18.46 -8.96 -11.47
N LEU A 219 -17.15 -9.00 -11.77
CA LEU A 219 -16.61 -9.77 -12.88
C LEU A 219 -16.85 -11.27 -12.72
N ARG A 220 -16.73 -11.80 -11.48
CA ARG A 220 -16.99 -13.22 -11.18
C ARG A 220 -18.46 -13.58 -11.37
N ARG A 221 -19.39 -12.73 -10.92
CA ARG A 221 -20.84 -12.94 -11.10
C ARG A 221 -21.24 -12.88 -12.57
N ALA A 222 -20.57 -12.06 -13.36
CA ALA A 222 -20.77 -11.96 -14.81
C ALA A 222 -19.96 -13.00 -15.61
N GLU A 223 -19.23 -13.90 -14.93
CA GLU A 223 -18.39 -14.94 -15.55
C GLU A 223 -17.35 -14.41 -16.56
N LEU A 224 -16.89 -13.17 -16.37
CA LEU A 224 -15.95 -12.50 -17.27
C LEU A 224 -14.49 -12.86 -16.94
N LEU A 225 -13.71 -13.18 -17.97
CA LEU A 225 -12.26 -13.40 -17.88
C LEU A 225 -11.49 -12.10 -18.18
N LEU A 226 -10.29 -11.98 -17.62
CA LEU A 226 -9.38 -10.87 -17.90
C LEU A 226 -8.23 -11.29 -18.82
N PRO A 227 -7.83 -10.43 -19.77
CA PRO A 227 -6.69 -10.69 -20.64
C PRO A 227 -5.39 -10.53 -19.86
N ARG A 228 -4.42 -11.43 -20.10
CA ARG A 228 -3.08 -11.33 -19.54
C ARG A 228 -2.03 -11.65 -20.58
N ARG A 229 -1.24 -10.66 -20.96
CA ARG A 229 -0.08 -10.84 -21.83
C ARG A 229 1.02 -11.59 -21.10
N GLN A 230 1.46 -12.72 -21.63
CA GLN A 230 2.55 -13.50 -21.03
C GLN A 230 3.91 -12.85 -21.34
N LEU A 231 4.69 -12.54 -20.31
CA LEU A 231 5.99 -11.90 -20.47
C LEU A 231 7.16 -12.89 -20.57
N HIS A 232 6.94 -14.15 -20.15
CA HIS A 232 7.96 -15.20 -20.06
C HIS A 232 7.35 -16.56 -20.43
N GLY A 233 8.19 -17.55 -20.72
CA GLY A 233 7.79 -18.93 -21.05
C GLY A 233 7.60 -19.17 -22.55
N ALA A 234 7.14 -20.38 -22.90
CA ALA A 234 6.96 -20.82 -24.28
C ALA A 234 5.96 -19.97 -25.08
N VAL A 235 5.03 -19.33 -24.38
CA VAL A 235 3.90 -18.59 -24.95
C VAL A 235 4.12 -17.06 -24.83
N ARG A 236 5.40 -16.63 -24.87
CA ARG A 236 5.81 -15.23 -24.62
C ARG A 236 5.21 -14.30 -25.68
N GLY A 237 4.54 -13.25 -25.21
CA GLY A 237 3.95 -12.20 -26.03
C GLY A 237 2.46 -12.39 -26.30
N GLU A 238 1.92 -13.59 -26.12
CA GLU A 238 0.51 -13.91 -26.39
C GLU A 238 -0.41 -13.49 -25.24
N ILE A 239 -1.70 -13.28 -25.58
CA ILE A 239 -2.77 -12.98 -24.64
C ILE A 239 -3.43 -14.27 -24.18
N VAL A 240 -3.44 -14.48 -22.86
CA VAL A 240 -4.18 -15.59 -22.22
C VAL A 240 -5.30 -15.03 -21.38
N TRP A 241 -6.52 -15.56 -21.55
CA TRP A 241 -7.69 -15.21 -20.76
C TRP A 241 -7.70 -15.99 -19.45
N LYS A 242 -7.69 -15.29 -18.32
CA LYS A 242 -7.65 -15.90 -16.99
C LYS A 242 -8.77 -15.38 -16.10
N PRO A 243 -9.24 -16.18 -15.13
CA PRO A 243 -10.19 -15.70 -14.15
C PRO A 243 -9.64 -14.46 -13.41
N PRO A 244 -10.50 -13.46 -13.12
CA PRO A 244 -10.08 -12.25 -12.43
C PRO A 244 -9.60 -12.57 -11.01
N THR A 245 -8.63 -11.79 -10.56
CA THR A 245 -8.09 -11.80 -9.19
C THR A 245 -7.99 -10.38 -8.68
N ASP A 246 -8.07 -10.19 -7.37
CA ASP A 246 -7.94 -8.87 -6.75
C ASP A 246 -6.58 -8.22 -7.09
N THR A 247 -5.50 -9.01 -7.09
CA THR A 247 -4.17 -8.56 -7.50
C THR A 247 -4.13 -8.04 -8.94
N ALA A 248 -4.78 -8.73 -9.88
CA ALA A 248 -4.79 -8.30 -11.29
C ALA A 248 -5.55 -6.98 -11.46
N ILE A 249 -6.70 -6.83 -10.80
CA ILE A 249 -7.49 -5.59 -10.84
C ILE A 249 -6.70 -4.45 -10.19
N TYR A 250 -6.09 -4.70 -9.03
CA TYR A 250 -5.23 -3.72 -8.36
C TYR A 250 -4.05 -3.29 -9.23
N GLU A 251 -3.40 -4.22 -9.94
CA GLU A 251 -2.32 -3.91 -10.87
C GLU A 251 -2.78 -3.06 -12.06
N ILE A 252 -4.00 -3.30 -12.58
CA ILE A 252 -4.59 -2.49 -13.65
C ILE A 252 -4.84 -1.06 -13.16
N VAL A 253 -5.63 -0.91 -12.09
CA VAL A 253 -6.04 0.41 -11.55
C VAL A 253 -4.84 1.24 -11.09
N ARG A 254 -3.77 0.60 -10.61
CA ARG A 254 -2.56 1.28 -10.12
C ARG A 254 -1.55 1.63 -11.21
N ASN A 255 -1.73 1.18 -12.45
CA ASN A 255 -0.72 1.38 -13.49
C ASN A 255 -0.91 2.71 -14.24
N PRO A 256 0.02 3.68 -14.11
CA PRO A 256 -0.10 5.00 -14.74
C PRO A 256 -0.04 4.94 -16.27
N ALA A 257 0.44 3.83 -16.87
CA ALA A 257 0.43 3.68 -18.32
C ALA A 257 -0.98 3.71 -18.93
N TYR A 258 -2.01 3.26 -18.20
CA TYR A 258 -3.40 3.38 -18.64
C TYR A 258 -3.91 4.83 -18.62
N ALA A 259 -3.20 5.74 -17.95
CA ALA A 259 -3.44 7.17 -17.94
C ALA A 259 -2.58 7.92 -18.98
N GLY A 260 -1.93 7.19 -19.89
CA GLY A 260 -1.04 7.74 -20.90
C GLY A 260 0.37 8.09 -20.42
N ALA A 261 0.69 7.86 -19.15
CA ALA A 261 1.95 8.32 -18.58
C ALA A 261 3.09 7.28 -18.69
N PHE A 262 4.25 7.76 -19.12
CA PHE A 262 5.52 7.10 -18.95
C PHE A 262 6.08 7.39 -17.55
N VAL A 263 6.53 6.35 -16.85
CA VAL A 263 7.08 6.49 -15.49
C VAL A 263 8.35 5.67 -15.31
N TYR A 264 9.34 6.22 -14.62
CA TYR A 264 10.61 5.54 -14.35
C TYR A 264 11.05 5.70 -12.89
N GLY A 265 11.80 4.74 -12.36
CA GLY A 265 12.36 4.80 -11.00
C GLY A 265 11.41 4.36 -9.87
N ARG A 266 10.34 3.63 -10.18
CA ARG A 266 9.33 3.17 -9.18
C ARG A 266 9.88 2.22 -8.10
N ARG A 267 11.06 1.63 -8.31
CA ARG A 267 11.69 0.64 -7.42
C ARG A 267 13.18 0.95 -7.28
N ARG A 268 13.74 0.79 -6.08
CA ARG A 268 15.19 0.84 -5.86
C ARG A 268 15.82 -0.49 -6.29
N HIS A 269 16.90 -0.42 -7.07
CA HIS A 269 17.81 -1.54 -7.25
C HIS A 269 19.16 -1.10 -6.69
N THR A 270 19.50 -1.54 -5.48
CA THR A 270 20.83 -1.32 -4.90
C THR A 270 21.72 -2.49 -5.36
N PRO A 271 22.78 -2.25 -6.16
CA PRO A 271 23.72 -3.30 -6.52
C PRO A 271 24.35 -3.93 -5.26
N GLY A 272 24.45 -5.25 -5.21
CA GLY A 272 25.11 -5.98 -4.12
C GLY A 272 24.24 -6.32 -2.89
N GLN A 273 22.98 -5.87 -2.82
CA GLN A 273 22.06 -6.32 -1.77
C GLN A 273 21.18 -7.49 -2.25
N PRO A 274 20.84 -8.46 -1.37
CA PRO A 274 19.87 -9.49 -1.71
C PRO A 274 18.54 -8.85 -2.17
N PRO A 275 17.73 -9.53 -3.01
CA PRO A 275 16.49 -8.97 -3.58
C PRO A 275 15.38 -8.61 -2.59
N ALA A 276 15.65 -8.55 -1.28
CA ALA A 276 14.68 -8.58 -0.19
C ALA A 276 14.14 -7.20 0.23
N VAL A 277 14.75 -6.07 -0.13
CA VAL A 277 14.22 -4.73 0.21
C VAL A 277 13.56 -4.07 -1.01
N ARG A 278 12.53 -4.72 -1.55
CA ARG A 278 11.72 -4.20 -2.66
C ARG A 278 10.60 -3.27 -2.15
N GLY A 279 10.98 -2.11 -1.63
CA GLY A 279 10.02 -1.01 -1.44
C GLY A 279 9.73 -0.32 -2.78
N ARG A 280 8.46 -0.11 -3.13
CA ARG A 280 8.11 0.87 -4.17
C ARG A 280 8.33 2.27 -3.58
N ARG A 281 8.89 3.18 -4.36
CA ARG A 281 9.07 4.58 -3.95
C ARG A 281 7.73 5.33 -3.94
N PRO A 282 7.53 6.30 -3.03
CA PRO A 282 6.46 7.28 -3.18
C PRO A 282 6.61 8.01 -4.51
N GLN A 283 5.51 8.53 -5.03
CA GLN A 283 5.48 9.12 -6.37
C GLN A 283 6.43 10.31 -6.50
N GLU A 284 6.62 11.08 -5.43
CA GLU A 284 7.53 12.23 -5.40
C GLU A 284 9.01 11.84 -5.61
N GLU A 285 9.38 10.58 -5.35
CA GLU A 285 10.76 10.07 -5.52
C GLU A 285 10.96 9.32 -6.85
N TRP A 286 9.97 9.35 -7.75
CA TRP A 286 10.11 8.76 -9.07
C TRP A 286 11.05 9.63 -9.92
N ILE A 287 11.86 8.98 -10.76
CA ILE A 287 12.91 9.66 -11.54
C ILE A 287 12.28 10.48 -12.67
N ALA A 288 11.20 10.00 -13.27
CA ALA A 288 10.49 10.70 -14.32
C ALA A 288 9.01 10.29 -14.34
N ILE A 289 8.16 11.29 -14.58
CA ILE A 289 6.75 11.15 -14.90
C ILE A 289 6.52 12.05 -16.12
N VAL A 290 6.22 11.44 -17.26
CA VAL A 290 5.91 12.17 -18.49
C VAL A 290 4.52 11.75 -18.92
N CYS A 291 3.57 12.68 -18.86
CA CYS A 291 2.18 12.44 -19.27
C CYS A 291 2.05 12.44 -20.81
N ASP A 292 0.96 11.86 -21.31
CA ASP A 292 0.59 11.87 -22.73
C ASP A 292 1.60 11.20 -23.70
N VAL A 293 2.38 10.24 -23.18
CA VAL A 293 3.32 9.44 -23.99
C VAL A 293 2.64 8.22 -24.63
N TYR A 294 1.65 7.64 -23.94
CA TYR A 294 0.91 6.47 -24.40
C TYR A 294 -0.56 6.80 -24.68
N PRO A 295 -1.24 6.07 -25.57
CA PRO A 295 -2.69 6.17 -25.72
C PRO A 295 -3.40 5.82 -24.41
N ALA A 296 -4.14 6.79 -23.87
CA ALA A 296 -4.76 6.65 -22.57
C ALA A 296 -6.12 5.92 -22.64
N TYR A 297 -6.42 5.16 -21.59
CA TYR A 297 -7.73 4.59 -21.30
C TYR A 297 -8.54 5.48 -20.33
N ILE A 298 -7.85 6.19 -19.45
CA ILE A 298 -8.40 7.14 -18.49
C ILE A 298 -7.54 8.40 -18.50
N THR A 299 -8.08 9.52 -18.03
CA THR A 299 -7.29 10.76 -17.88
C THR A 299 -6.33 10.66 -16.69
N TRP A 300 -5.31 11.52 -16.65
CA TRP A 300 -4.40 11.62 -15.50
C TRP A 300 -5.15 11.93 -14.20
N ALA A 301 -6.12 12.85 -14.24
CA ALA A 301 -6.96 13.18 -13.09
C ALA A 301 -7.78 11.98 -12.59
N GLN A 302 -8.32 11.15 -13.50
CA GLN A 302 -9.00 9.90 -13.12
C GLN A 302 -8.04 8.90 -12.47
N TYR A 303 -6.79 8.82 -12.94
CA TYR A 303 -5.76 7.98 -12.33
C TYR A 303 -5.42 8.44 -10.90
N GLU A 304 -5.26 9.73 -10.68
CA GLU A 304 -5.00 10.29 -9.35
C GLU A 304 -6.16 10.05 -8.39
N ALA A 305 -7.40 10.24 -8.86
CA ALA A 305 -8.60 9.89 -8.10
C ALA A 305 -8.63 8.40 -7.73
N ASN A 306 -8.26 7.52 -8.67
CA ASN A 306 -8.15 6.09 -8.42
C ASN A 306 -7.05 5.77 -7.38
N GLN A 307 -5.89 6.43 -7.44
CA GLN A 307 -4.82 6.24 -6.45
C GLN A 307 -5.27 6.69 -5.06
N ALA A 308 -5.93 7.85 -4.96
CA ALA A 308 -6.49 8.35 -3.71
C ALA A 308 -7.51 7.37 -3.14
N GLN A 309 -8.39 6.81 -3.99
CA GLN A 309 -9.36 5.80 -3.58
C GLN A 309 -8.69 4.50 -3.10
N LEU A 310 -7.64 4.03 -3.78
CA LEU A 310 -6.86 2.87 -3.33
C LEU A 310 -6.20 3.10 -1.97
N VAL A 311 -5.66 4.30 -1.72
CA VAL A 311 -5.10 4.68 -0.42
C VAL A 311 -6.20 4.69 0.65
N ARG A 312 -7.35 5.31 0.37
CA ARG A 312 -8.51 5.32 1.29
C ARG A 312 -9.00 3.91 1.60
N ASN A 313 -9.00 3.00 0.61
CA ASN A 313 -9.42 1.61 0.76
C ASN A 313 -8.42 0.73 1.52
N GLY A 314 -7.17 1.17 1.68
CA GLY A 314 -6.09 0.36 2.22
C GLY A 314 -6.43 -0.28 3.56
N GLN A 315 -6.34 -1.62 3.64
CA GLN A 315 -6.49 -2.34 4.91
C GLN A 315 -5.15 -2.43 5.66
N ARG A 316 -5.05 -1.62 6.72
CA ARG A 316 -4.24 -1.71 7.94
C ARG A 316 -3.21 -2.86 8.06
N THR A 317 -1.96 -2.53 7.76
CA THR A 317 -0.81 -2.96 8.58
C THR A 317 -0.24 -1.70 9.24
N GLY A 318 -0.69 -1.36 10.46
CA GLY A 318 -0.04 -0.31 11.24
C GLY A 318 -0.88 0.88 11.71
N GLY A 319 -2.19 0.92 11.40
CA GLY A 319 -3.24 1.68 12.11
C GLY A 319 -3.05 3.18 12.44
N ALA A 320 -1.98 3.83 11.98
CA ALA A 320 -1.62 5.21 12.29
C ALA A 320 -2.06 6.22 11.21
N ASP A 321 -2.18 5.78 9.96
CA ASP A 321 -2.69 6.65 8.89
C ASP A 321 -4.21 6.74 8.99
N LEU A 322 -4.68 7.92 9.43
CA LEU A 322 -6.11 8.21 9.60
C LEU A 322 -6.85 8.39 8.27
N ARG A 323 -6.14 8.46 7.14
CA ARG A 323 -6.72 8.61 5.80
C ARG A 323 -7.25 7.27 5.24
N ALA A 324 -6.78 6.15 5.78
CA ALA A 324 -7.14 4.80 5.33
C ALA A 324 -8.38 4.26 6.07
N VAL A 325 -9.55 4.69 5.63
CA VAL A 325 -10.87 4.36 6.23
C VAL A 325 -11.35 2.94 5.85
N GLY A 326 -10.74 2.33 4.82
CA GLY A 326 -11.09 1.01 4.29
C GLY A 326 -12.39 1.01 3.49
N ALA A 327 -12.58 0.05 2.58
CA ALA A 327 -13.80 -0.04 1.77
C ALA A 327 -15.09 -0.22 2.61
N THR A 328 -16.21 0.35 2.14
CA THR A 328 -17.53 0.14 2.74
C THR A 328 -17.97 -1.32 2.52
N ARG A 329 -18.55 -1.93 3.54
CA ARG A 329 -18.97 -3.35 3.54
C ARG A 329 -20.37 -3.48 4.14
N GLU A 330 -21.04 -4.61 3.91
CA GLU A 330 -22.45 -4.83 4.30
C GLU A 330 -22.71 -5.10 5.79
N GLY A 331 -21.69 -5.15 6.65
CA GLY A 331 -21.93 -5.34 8.09
C GLY A 331 -22.64 -4.14 8.74
N PRO A 332 -23.47 -4.33 9.78
CA PRO A 332 -24.31 -3.26 10.36
C PRO A 332 -23.55 -2.11 11.05
N GLY A 333 -22.25 -2.26 11.35
CA GLY A 333 -21.47 -1.23 12.04
C GLY A 333 -21.16 -0.03 11.15
N LEU A 334 -21.90 1.06 11.32
CA LEU A 334 -21.87 2.25 10.46
C LEU A 334 -20.57 3.04 10.55
N LEU A 335 -19.92 3.03 11.72
CA LEU A 335 -18.67 3.76 11.93
C LEU A 335 -17.42 2.95 11.54
N GLN A 336 -17.59 1.90 10.72
CA GLN A 336 -16.48 1.14 10.15
C GLN A 336 -15.50 2.09 9.45
N GLY A 337 -14.28 2.17 9.99
CA GLY A 337 -13.23 3.02 9.46
C GLY A 337 -13.29 4.49 9.91
N LEU A 338 -14.45 4.98 10.35
CA LEU A 338 -14.61 6.34 10.88
C LEU A 338 -14.30 6.43 12.38
N ALA A 339 -14.55 5.35 13.14
CA ALA A 339 -14.36 5.35 14.58
C ALA A 339 -12.88 5.44 14.97
N VAL A 340 -12.54 6.41 15.82
CA VAL A 340 -11.21 6.65 16.40
C VAL A 340 -11.30 6.56 17.92
N CYS A 341 -10.28 6.00 18.57
CA CYS A 341 -10.23 5.92 20.03
C CYS A 341 -9.78 7.25 20.63
N GLY A 342 -10.60 7.86 21.47
CA GLY A 342 -10.24 9.10 22.18
C GLY A 342 -9.18 8.93 23.28
N HIS A 343 -8.73 7.70 23.57
CA HIS A 343 -7.65 7.44 24.54
C HIS A 343 -6.27 7.28 23.88
N CYS A 344 -6.19 6.51 22.79
CA CYS A 344 -4.92 6.18 22.14
C CYS A 344 -4.77 6.74 20.72
N GLY A 345 -5.77 7.47 20.20
CA GLY A 345 -5.72 8.10 18.87
C GLY A 345 -5.83 7.13 17.69
N TYR A 346 -5.75 5.82 17.90
CA TYR A 346 -5.87 4.85 16.81
C TYR A 346 -7.33 4.59 16.43
N HIS A 347 -7.55 4.26 15.16
CA HIS A 347 -8.85 3.78 14.69
C HIS A 347 -9.33 2.56 15.51
N ARG A 348 -10.63 2.49 15.76
CA ARG A 348 -11.28 1.31 16.33
C ARG A 348 -11.55 0.28 15.23
N GLN A 349 -11.68 -0.98 15.61
CA GLN A 349 -12.16 -2.04 14.70
C GLN A 349 -13.66 -2.24 14.91
N VAL A 350 -14.32 -2.96 14.01
CA VAL A 350 -15.70 -3.42 14.21
C VAL A 350 -15.66 -4.90 14.52
N MET A 351 -16.38 -5.32 15.56
CA MET A 351 -16.55 -6.72 15.95
C MET A 351 -18.04 -7.01 16.06
N TYR A 352 -18.48 -8.13 15.48
CA TYR A 352 -19.87 -8.58 15.49
C TYR A 352 -20.04 -9.72 16.50
N LYS A 353 -21.12 -9.68 17.28
CA LYS A 353 -21.51 -10.73 18.24
C LYS A 353 -23.03 -10.84 18.28
N GLU A 354 -23.57 -12.05 18.07
CA GLU A 354 -24.97 -12.44 18.35
C GLU A 354 -26.02 -11.32 18.11
N GLY A 355 -26.06 -10.76 16.89
CA GLY A 355 -27.07 -9.76 16.50
C GLY A 355 -26.74 -8.29 16.76
N TYR A 356 -25.57 -7.96 17.33
CA TYR A 356 -25.12 -6.56 17.52
C TYR A 356 -23.60 -6.41 17.28
N HIS A 357 -23.13 -5.16 17.20
CA HIS A 357 -21.72 -4.84 16.95
C HIS A 357 -21.10 -3.95 18.03
N HIS A 358 -19.78 -4.04 18.12
CA HIS A 358 -18.94 -3.26 19.02
C HIS A 358 -17.79 -2.60 18.28
N TYR A 359 -17.27 -1.53 18.89
CA TYR A 359 -16.03 -0.88 18.46
C TYR A 359 -14.89 -1.10 19.45
N PRO A 360 -14.25 -2.28 19.46
CA PRO A 360 -13.10 -2.54 20.31
C PRO A 360 -11.86 -1.75 19.86
N CYS A 361 -10.97 -1.46 20.82
CA CYS A 361 -9.66 -0.91 20.57
C CYS A 361 -8.57 -1.83 21.13
N GLN A 362 -7.97 -2.64 20.25
CA GLN A 362 -6.91 -3.59 20.63
C GLN A 362 -5.49 -3.07 20.35
N ASN A 363 -5.34 -1.84 19.85
CA ASN A 363 -4.04 -1.33 19.41
C ASN A 363 -3.00 -1.29 20.53
N MET A 364 -3.40 -0.84 21.74
CA MET A 364 -2.49 -0.78 22.89
C MET A 364 -1.97 -2.17 23.28
N ARG A 365 -2.88 -3.17 23.33
CA ARG A 365 -2.51 -4.57 23.57
C ARG A 365 -1.61 -5.15 22.49
N ARG A 366 -1.95 -4.95 21.21
CA ARG A 366 -1.22 -5.56 20.08
C ARG A 366 0.18 -4.98 19.86
N ARG A 367 0.38 -3.68 20.15
CA ARG A 367 1.65 -2.99 19.88
C ARG A 367 2.55 -2.90 21.10
N TYR A 368 1.97 -2.67 22.26
CA TYR A 368 2.71 -2.34 23.47
C TYR A 368 2.52 -3.39 24.57
N GLY A 369 1.71 -4.44 24.35
CA GLY A 369 1.49 -5.50 25.33
C GLY A 369 0.66 -5.09 26.56
N VAL A 370 0.12 -3.88 26.59
CA VAL A 370 -0.63 -3.34 27.75
C VAL A 370 -2.14 -3.59 27.64
N ALA A 371 -2.90 -3.16 28.66
CA ALA A 371 -4.36 -3.27 28.66
C ALA A 371 -4.99 -2.59 27.42
N ALA A 372 -6.05 -3.20 26.89
CA ALA A 372 -6.78 -2.65 25.75
C ALA A 372 -7.63 -1.45 26.19
N CYS A 373 -7.85 -0.47 25.31
CA CYS A 373 -8.76 0.63 25.63
C CYS A 373 -10.21 0.13 25.70
N PRO A 374 -11.12 0.82 26.42
CA PRO A 374 -12.51 0.40 26.59
C PRO A 374 -13.22 0.14 25.26
N THR A 375 -13.95 -0.97 25.19
CA THR A 375 -14.83 -1.32 24.05
C THR A 375 -16.09 -0.47 24.09
N ILE A 376 -16.58 -0.03 22.92
CA ILE A 376 -17.79 0.78 22.79
C ILE A 376 -18.92 -0.05 22.19
N HIS A 377 -20.13 0.12 22.74
CA HIS A 377 -21.35 -0.47 22.19
C HIS A 377 -21.77 0.27 20.92
N GLY A 378 -21.86 -0.44 19.79
CA GLY A 378 -22.05 0.15 18.47
C GLY A 378 -23.43 0.77 18.25
N PRO A 379 -24.55 0.04 18.41
CA PRO A 379 -25.88 0.51 17.99
C PRO A 379 -26.31 1.87 18.57
N ARG A 380 -26.03 2.14 19.85
CA ARG A 380 -26.38 3.42 20.50
C ARG A 380 -25.58 4.59 19.93
N VAL A 381 -24.29 4.37 19.67
CA VAL A 381 -23.41 5.40 19.10
C VAL A 381 -23.72 5.63 17.63
N ASP A 382 -23.97 4.56 16.87
CA ASP A 382 -24.36 4.66 15.46
C ASP A 382 -25.67 5.45 15.30
N ALA A 383 -26.66 5.20 16.16
CA ALA A 383 -27.92 5.94 16.16
C ALA A 383 -27.72 7.43 16.45
N ALA A 384 -26.91 7.77 17.47
CA ALA A 384 -26.61 9.17 17.81
C ALA A 384 -25.88 9.90 16.68
N VAL A 385 -24.89 9.26 16.05
CA VAL A 385 -24.16 9.83 14.91
C VAL A 385 -25.09 10.00 13.70
N THR A 386 -25.97 9.03 13.45
CA THR A 386 -26.95 9.10 12.35
C THR A 386 -27.93 10.27 12.55
N GLN A 387 -28.41 10.48 13.79
CA GLN A 387 -29.25 11.62 14.11
C GLN A 387 -28.53 12.95 13.92
N ALA A 388 -27.28 13.06 14.36
CA ALA A 388 -26.46 14.25 14.14
C ALA A 388 -26.20 14.51 12.64
N PHE A 389 -26.00 13.45 11.85
CA PHE A 389 -25.88 13.54 10.40
C PHE A 389 -27.15 14.11 9.74
N PHE A 390 -28.34 13.65 10.14
CA PHE A 390 -29.60 14.23 9.65
C PHE A 390 -29.80 15.68 10.12
N ALA A 391 -29.41 16.00 11.36
CA ALA A 391 -29.47 17.37 11.85
C ALA A 391 -28.56 18.31 11.06
N ALA A 392 -27.36 17.86 10.69
CA ALA A 392 -26.42 18.63 9.87
C ALA A 392 -26.95 18.92 8.47
N LEU A 393 -27.74 18.01 7.89
CA LEU A 393 -28.35 18.16 6.56
C LEU A 393 -29.56 19.11 6.51
N ARG A 394 -30.04 19.64 7.65
CA ARG A 394 -31.21 20.50 7.67
C ARG A 394 -31.02 21.80 6.87
N PRO A 395 -32.05 22.29 6.16
CA PRO A 395 -31.95 23.47 5.28
C PRO A 395 -31.39 24.74 5.95
N ALA A 396 -31.69 24.97 7.22
CA ALA A 396 -31.18 26.13 7.97
C ALA A 396 -29.64 26.20 8.03
N ASN A 397 -28.94 25.05 7.94
CA ASN A 397 -27.47 25.01 7.88
C ASN A 397 -26.94 25.26 6.46
N LEU A 398 -27.77 25.09 5.42
CA LEU A 398 -27.41 25.38 4.03
C LEU A 398 -27.35 26.89 3.77
N ASP A 399 -28.16 27.68 4.47
CA ASP A 399 -28.15 29.15 4.37
C ASP A 399 -26.80 29.70 4.84
N VAL A 400 -26.37 29.28 6.04
CA VAL A 400 -25.05 29.63 6.61
C VAL A 400 -23.91 29.13 5.72
N LEU A 401 -24.00 27.90 5.20
CA LEU A 401 -23.00 27.36 4.27
C LEU A 401 -22.93 28.16 2.97
N ALA A 402 -24.07 28.59 2.42
CA ALA A 402 -24.11 29.38 1.19
C ALA A 402 -23.43 30.75 1.38
N GLU A 403 -23.62 31.40 2.53
CA GLU A 403 -22.95 32.65 2.88
C GLU A 403 -21.43 32.47 3.01
N VAL A 404 -20.97 31.42 3.72
CA VAL A 404 -19.54 31.11 3.85
C VAL A 404 -18.91 30.81 2.49
N LEU A 405 -19.55 30.02 1.65
CA LEU A 405 -19.06 29.71 0.30
C LEU A 405 -19.07 30.95 -0.61
N ALA A 406 -20.03 31.87 -0.45
CA ALA A 406 -20.03 33.13 -1.17
C ALA A 406 -18.84 34.00 -0.77
N ALA A 407 -18.57 34.13 0.53
CA ALA A 407 -17.41 34.87 1.03
C ALA A 407 -16.07 34.28 0.52
N GLN A 408 -15.92 32.95 0.56
CA GLN A 408 -14.73 32.27 0.04
C GLN A 408 -14.54 32.47 -1.48
N ARG A 409 -15.64 32.52 -2.26
CA ARG A 409 -15.53 32.83 -3.70
C ARG A 409 -15.05 34.24 -3.93
N THR A 410 -15.59 35.22 -3.21
CA THR A 410 -15.16 36.61 -3.33
C THR A 410 -13.67 36.76 -3.02
N GLU A 411 -13.17 36.08 -1.98
CA GLU A 411 -11.75 36.04 -1.65
C GLU A 411 -10.91 35.39 -2.77
N GLN A 412 -11.36 34.25 -3.30
CA GLN A 412 -10.66 33.59 -4.41
C GLN A 412 -10.65 34.40 -5.71
N GLU A 413 -11.75 35.10 -6.02
CA GLU A 413 -11.84 36.00 -7.18
C GLU A 413 -10.84 37.14 -7.05
N GLN A 414 -10.72 37.73 -5.87
CA GLN A 414 -9.72 38.76 -5.57
C GLN A 414 -8.29 38.23 -5.75
N LEU A 415 -7.97 37.05 -5.20
CA LEU A 415 -6.66 36.43 -5.35
C LEU A 415 -6.35 36.06 -6.81
N THR A 416 -7.35 35.56 -7.55
CA THR A 416 -7.21 35.26 -8.99
C THR A 416 -6.91 36.52 -9.79
N ALA A 417 -7.60 37.62 -9.48
CA ALA A 417 -7.34 38.92 -10.10
C ALA A 417 -5.93 39.43 -9.78
N GLN A 418 -5.44 39.26 -8.54
CA GLN A 418 -4.08 39.62 -8.16
C GLN A 418 -3.02 38.80 -8.93
N TRP A 419 -3.20 37.48 -9.04
CA TRP A 419 -2.30 36.64 -9.84
C TRP A 419 -2.29 37.03 -11.31
N ALA A 420 -3.46 37.32 -11.89
CA ALA A 420 -3.56 37.79 -13.28
C ALA A 420 -2.84 39.14 -13.47
N ALA A 421 -2.93 40.05 -12.50
CA ALA A 421 -2.20 41.32 -12.53
C ALA A 421 -0.67 41.12 -12.46
N GLN A 422 -0.19 40.19 -11.63
CA GLN A 422 1.24 39.87 -11.55
C GLN A 422 1.80 39.27 -12.85
N VAL A 423 1.06 38.35 -13.49
CA VAL A 423 1.44 37.80 -14.80
C VAL A 423 1.52 38.93 -15.83
N LYS A 424 0.48 39.77 -15.90
CA LYS A 424 0.43 40.91 -16.84
C LYS A 424 1.56 41.92 -16.61
N GLN A 425 1.97 42.16 -15.37
CA GLN A 425 3.12 43.00 -15.07
C GLN A 425 4.42 42.37 -15.58
N ALA A 426 4.63 41.07 -15.33
CA ALA A 426 5.82 40.36 -15.81
C ALA A 426 5.89 40.32 -17.35
N GLU A 427 4.75 40.13 -18.03
CA GLU A 427 4.64 40.22 -19.49
C GLU A 427 5.07 41.60 -19.99
N TYR A 428 4.55 42.66 -19.36
CA TYR A 428 4.90 44.04 -19.71
C TYR A 428 6.40 44.31 -19.54
N GLU A 429 7.00 43.86 -18.43
CA GLU A 429 8.43 44.03 -18.17
C GLU A 429 9.29 43.27 -19.18
N ALA A 430 8.90 42.05 -19.56
CA ALA A 430 9.58 41.27 -20.60
C ALA A 430 9.49 41.95 -21.98
N GLN A 431 8.30 42.45 -22.36
CA GLN A 431 8.12 43.20 -23.61
C GLN A 431 8.89 44.52 -23.60
N ARG A 432 8.98 45.20 -22.45
CA ARG A 432 9.79 46.42 -22.32
C ARG A 432 11.28 46.11 -22.51
N ALA A 433 11.80 45.05 -21.90
CA ALA A 433 13.18 44.62 -22.07
C ALA A 433 13.48 44.21 -23.52
N GLN A 434 12.55 43.51 -24.18
CA GLN A 434 12.64 43.18 -25.60
C GLN A 434 12.78 44.43 -26.46
N ARG A 435 11.90 45.43 -26.28
CA ARG A 435 11.95 46.68 -27.05
C ARG A 435 13.28 47.42 -26.87
N GLN A 436 13.84 47.42 -25.66
CA GLN A 436 15.15 48.02 -25.39
C GLN A 436 16.27 47.29 -26.13
N TYR A 437 16.25 45.95 -26.13
CA TYR A 437 17.21 45.15 -26.89
C TYR A 437 17.09 45.39 -28.41
N SER A 438 15.86 45.42 -28.95
CA SER A 438 15.63 45.64 -30.39
C SER A 438 16.03 47.04 -30.90
N GLN A 439 16.22 48.02 -30.02
CA GLN A 439 16.63 49.38 -30.37
C GLN A 439 18.15 49.59 -30.33
N VAL A 440 18.93 48.60 -29.89
CA VAL A 440 20.39 48.75 -29.80
C VAL A 440 21.05 48.44 -31.14
N GLU A 441 22.00 49.29 -31.54
CA GLU A 441 22.81 49.05 -32.74
C GLU A 441 23.79 47.88 -32.51
N PRO A 442 23.97 46.94 -33.46
CA PRO A 442 24.83 45.76 -33.32
C PRO A 442 26.30 46.06 -32.99
N GLU A 443 26.76 47.26 -33.33
CA GLU A 443 28.12 47.75 -33.10
C GLU A 443 28.42 47.91 -31.59
N ASN A 444 27.39 48.15 -30.77
CA ASN A 444 27.49 48.30 -29.31
C ASN A 444 27.44 46.94 -28.59
N ARG A 445 28.35 46.02 -28.94
CA ARG A 445 28.35 44.62 -28.46
C ARG A 445 28.17 44.44 -26.96
N LEU A 446 28.83 45.26 -26.14
CA LEU A 446 28.73 45.16 -24.67
C LEU A 446 27.33 45.55 -24.15
N VAL A 447 26.72 46.58 -24.76
CA VAL A 447 25.37 47.03 -24.39
C VAL A 447 24.32 46.05 -24.89
N ALA A 448 24.49 45.51 -26.10
CA ALA A 448 23.62 44.48 -26.66
C ALA A 448 23.62 43.21 -25.80
N GLY A 449 24.80 42.73 -25.38
CA GLY A 449 24.91 41.54 -24.52
C GLY A 449 24.27 41.74 -23.13
N GLU A 450 24.38 42.92 -22.53
CA GLU A 450 23.72 43.21 -21.25
C GLU A 450 22.19 43.35 -21.40
N LEU A 451 21.71 43.95 -22.48
CA LEU A 451 20.26 44.06 -22.77
C LEU A 451 19.65 42.69 -23.10
N GLU A 452 20.37 41.84 -23.82
CA GLU A 452 19.99 40.44 -24.07
C GLU A 452 19.88 39.66 -22.75
N ARG A 453 20.91 39.75 -21.89
CA ARG A 453 20.90 39.12 -20.56
C ARG A 453 19.70 39.57 -19.73
N ARG A 454 19.40 40.88 -19.72
CA ARG A 454 18.22 41.43 -19.01
C ARG A 454 16.91 40.94 -19.60
N TRP A 455 16.80 40.83 -20.92
CA TRP A 455 15.61 40.30 -21.56
C TRP A 455 15.40 38.81 -21.23
N GLU A 456 16.45 37.99 -21.29
CA GLU A 456 16.39 36.59 -20.86
C GLU A 456 15.97 36.45 -19.39
N GLU A 457 16.51 37.31 -18.52
CA GLU A 457 16.15 37.33 -17.10
C GLU A 457 14.66 37.63 -16.91
N LYS A 458 14.12 38.62 -17.65
CA LYS A 458 12.69 38.95 -17.62
C LYS A 458 11.80 37.86 -18.22
N LEU A 459 12.25 37.16 -19.27
CA LEU A 459 11.54 36.00 -19.83
C LEU A 459 11.50 34.83 -18.84
N ARG A 460 12.59 34.58 -18.11
CA ARG A 460 12.61 33.57 -17.03
C ARG A 460 11.69 33.96 -15.88
N GLN A 461 11.66 35.23 -15.48
CA GLN A 461 10.74 35.73 -14.46
C GLN A 461 9.27 35.56 -14.88
N LEU A 462 8.91 35.94 -16.10
CA LEU A 462 7.57 35.73 -16.65
C LEU A 462 7.15 34.26 -16.58
N ARG A 463 7.97 33.36 -17.11
CA ARG A 463 7.67 31.92 -17.10
C ARG A 463 7.48 31.38 -15.69
N ASN A 464 8.33 31.79 -14.74
CA ASN A 464 8.21 31.36 -13.35
C ASN A 464 6.91 31.86 -12.68
N VAL A 465 6.50 33.11 -12.96
CA VAL A 465 5.26 33.67 -12.45
C VAL A 465 4.04 32.98 -13.07
N GLU A 466 4.06 32.69 -14.38
CA GLU A 466 3.01 31.92 -15.07
C GLU A 466 2.87 30.51 -14.49
N GLU A 467 3.97 29.77 -14.35
CA GLU A 467 3.98 28.43 -13.77
C GLU A 467 3.52 28.42 -12.31
N THR A 468 3.85 29.47 -11.55
CA THR A 468 3.43 29.59 -10.14
C THR A 468 1.94 29.93 -10.03
N ALA A 469 1.45 30.86 -10.86
CA ALA A 469 0.03 31.21 -10.93
C ALA A 469 -0.82 30.02 -11.40
N GLN A 470 -0.33 29.25 -12.37
CA GLN A 470 -1.00 28.04 -12.84
C GLN A 470 -1.06 26.97 -11.75
N ARG A 471 0.06 26.68 -11.07
CA ARG A 471 0.08 25.75 -9.93
C ARG A 471 -0.84 26.20 -8.79
N TRP A 472 -0.89 27.50 -8.50
CA TRP A 472 -1.80 28.04 -7.49
C TRP A 472 -3.27 27.84 -7.89
N ARG A 473 -3.63 28.10 -9.16
CA ARG A 473 -4.99 27.94 -9.68
C ARG A 473 -5.44 26.48 -9.69
N GLU A 474 -4.56 25.57 -10.09
CA GLU A 474 -4.83 24.12 -10.05
C GLU A 474 -5.08 23.62 -8.62
N ARG A 475 -4.36 24.19 -7.64
CA ARG A 475 -4.50 23.81 -6.23
C ARG A 475 -5.70 24.47 -5.54
N ASN A 476 -6.10 25.66 -5.99
CA ASN A 476 -7.12 26.50 -5.35
C ASN A 476 -8.26 26.78 -6.34
N SER A 477 -9.03 25.74 -6.67
CA SER A 477 -10.25 25.90 -7.47
C SER A 477 -11.34 26.60 -6.65
N ALA A 478 -12.16 27.42 -7.31
CA ALA A 478 -13.28 28.09 -6.67
C ALA A 478 -14.31 27.06 -6.17
N PRO A 479 -14.84 27.22 -4.95
CA PRO A 479 -15.89 26.34 -4.46
C PRO A 479 -17.12 26.41 -5.38
N GLN A 480 -17.72 25.27 -5.72
CA GLN A 480 -18.88 25.22 -6.61
C GLN A 480 -20.06 26.01 -6.07
N LYS A 481 -20.80 26.70 -6.96
CA LYS A 481 -22.03 27.42 -6.63
C LYS A 481 -23.13 26.45 -6.24
N ILE A 482 -23.73 26.63 -5.07
CA ILE A 482 -24.98 25.95 -4.74
C ILE A 482 -26.04 26.59 -5.63
N THR A 483 -26.41 25.90 -6.70
CA THR A 483 -27.46 26.38 -7.59
C THR A 483 -28.82 26.27 -6.90
N PRO A 484 -29.83 27.05 -7.31
CA PRO A 484 -31.19 26.92 -6.79
C PRO A 484 -31.72 25.49 -6.90
N GLU A 485 -31.43 24.82 -8.02
CA GLU A 485 -31.86 23.43 -8.27
C GLU A 485 -31.17 22.45 -7.31
N LEU A 486 -29.86 22.62 -7.10
CA LEU A 486 -29.13 21.81 -6.13
C LEU A 486 -29.67 22.04 -4.72
N ARG A 487 -30.05 23.28 -4.38
CA ARG A 487 -30.64 23.64 -3.09
C ARG A 487 -31.99 22.96 -2.88
N GLU A 488 -32.86 22.97 -3.88
CA GLU A 488 -34.14 22.26 -3.85
C GLU A 488 -33.94 20.75 -3.70
N GLN A 489 -32.98 20.17 -4.44
CA GLN A 489 -32.62 18.76 -4.30
C GLN A 489 -32.11 18.43 -2.90
N PHE A 490 -31.24 19.26 -2.31
CA PHE A 490 -30.77 19.06 -0.94
C PHE A 490 -31.88 19.24 0.09
N ALA A 491 -32.77 20.23 -0.07
CA ALA A 491 -33.92 20.40 0.80
C ALA A 491 -34.84 19.18 0.74
N HIS A 492 -35.15 18.70 -0.46
CA HIS A 492 -35.91 17.48 -0.68
C HIS A 492 -35.21 16.26 -0.07
N LEU A 493 -33.92 16.06 -0.32
CA LEU A 493 -33.14 14.96 0.27
C LEU A 493 -33.12 15.04 1.80
N SER A 494 -32.91 16.23 2.39
CA SER A 494 -32.87 16.39 3.84
C SER A 494 -34.18 15.99 4.52
N ALA A 495 -35.32 16.23 3.87
CA ALA A 495 -36.64 15.88 4.36
C ALA A 495 -36.95 14.38 4.22
N HIS A 496 -36.53 13.76 3.10
CA HIS A 496 -36.93 12.38 2.76
C HIS A 496 -35.88 11.32 3.13
N LEU A 497 -34.61 11.69 3.29
CA LEU A 497 -33.53 10.76 3.59
C LEU A 497 -33.75 9.96 4.88
N PRO A 498 -34.25 10.54 6.00
CA PRO A 498 -34.56 9.74 7.19
C PRO A 498 -35.58 8.63 6.94
N ALA A 499 -36.56 8.85 6.06
CA ALA A 499 -37.57 7.85 5.71
C ALA A 499 -37.01 6.73 4.81
N VAL A 500 -36.12 7.07 3.88
CA VAL A 500 -35.49 6.10 2.96
C VAL A 500 -34.32 5.36 3.60
N TRP A 501 -33.77 5.89 4.70
CA TRP A 501 -32.61 5.35 5.39
C TRP A 501 -32.73 3.86 5.70
N GLU A 502 -33.91 3.41 6.14
CA GLU A 502 -34.11 2.00 6.46
C GLU A 502 -34.12 1.07 5.24
N GLY A 503 -34.46 1.59 4.06
CA GLY A 503 -34.34 0.86 2.79
C GLY A 503 -32.92 0.79 2.24
N CYS A 504 -31.99 1.63 2.72
CA CYS A 504 -30.60 1.60 2.28
C CYS A 504 -29.82 0.42 2.87
N THR A 505 -28.95 -0.18 2.07
CA THR A 505 -28.02 -1.20 2.56
C THR A 505 -27.01 -0.61 3.54
N PRO A 506 -26.44 -1.39 4.48
CA PRO A 506 -25.41 -0.90 5.38
C PRO A 506 -24.21 -0.30 4.66
N ALA A 507 -23.82 -0.82 3.49
CA ALA A 507 -22.75 -0.22 2.69
C ALA A 507 -23.13 1.19 2.19
N GLN A 508 -24.36 1.38 1.70
CA GLN A 508 -24.86 2.70 1.26
C GLN A 508 -24.91 3.70 2.42
N ARG A 509 -25.43 3.29 3.58
CA ARG A 509 -25.47 4.14 4.79
C ARG A 509 -24.08 4.62 5.21
N LYS A 510 -23.06 3.74 5.13
CA LYS A 510 -21.65 4.11 5.40
C LYS A 510 -21.11 5.09 4.37
N THR A 511 -21.41 4.88 3.09
CA THR A 511 -21.00 5.81 2.02
C THR A 511 -21.58 7.20 2.25
N LEU A 512 -22.86 7.27 2.63
CA LEU A 512 -23.53 8.53 2.97
C LEU A 512 -22.89 9.20 4.19
N LEU A 513 -22.61 8.46 5.27
CA LEU A 513 -21.93 9.06 6.44
C LEU A 513 -20.56 9.62 6.05
N ARG A 514 -19.79 8.90 5.24
CA ARG A 514 -18.44 9.31 4.79
C ARG A 514 -18.45 10.49 3.83
N SER A 515 -19.60 10.91 3.30
CA SER A 515 -19.67 12.10 2.43
C SER A 515 -19.61 13.41 3.23
N LEU A 516 -19.90 13.37 4.54
CA LEU A 516 -19.86 14.54 5.43
C LEU A 516 -18.98 14.34 6.67
N VAL A 517 -18.83 13.11 7.15
CA VAL A 517 -18.07 12.80 8.37
C VAL A 517 -16.65 12.39 8.02
N GLU A 518 -15.68 13.13 8.53
CA GLU A 518 -14.25 12.80 8.41
C GLU A 518 -13.87 11.65 9.35
N ARG A 519 -14.25 11.77 10.63
CA ARG A 519 -13.99 10.77 11.68
C ARG A 519 -14.89 10.97 12.89
N VAL A 520 -15.04 9.92 13.69
CA VAL A 520 -15.80 9.95 14.95
C VAL A 520 -14.91 9.50 16.09
N ILE A 521 -14.58 10.40 17.01
CA ILE A 521 -13.74 10.11 18.17
C ILE A 521 -14.63 9.61 19.30
N LEU A 522 -14.34 8.40 19.79
CA LEU A 522 -15.10 7.70 20.82
C LEU A 522 -14.25 7.51 22.08
N ARG A 523 -14.67 8.20 23.15
CA ARG A 523 -14.05 8.15 24.48
C ARG A 523 -15.08 7.69 25.51
N ARG A 524 -14.67 6.80 26.42
CA ARG A 524 -15.49 6.23 27.49
C ARG A 524 -14.70 6.35 28.77
N ASP A 525 -14.98 7.40 29.53
CA ASP A 525 -14.36 7.66 30.83
C ASP A 525 -15.15 7.00 31.97
N ILE A 526 -16.48 6.94 31.83
CA ILE A 526 -17.41 6.32 32.80
C ILE A 526 -18.03 5.07 32.17
N ALA A 527 -18.42 4.11 33.00
CA ALA A 527 -18.92 2.82 32.56
C ALA A 527 -20.11 2.93 31.61
N ASP A 528 -21.15 3.71 31.87
CA ASP A 528 -22.36 3.75 31.05
C ASP A 528 -22.44 4.94 30.07
N ARG A 529 -21.39 5.77 29.95
CA ARG A 529 -21.39 6.95 29.07
C ARG A 529 -20.22 6.99 28.10
N VAL A 530 -20.50 7.44 26.89
CA VAL A 530 -19.52 7.60 25.82
C VAL A 530 -19.59 9.02 25.30
N HIS A 531 -18.48 9.75 25.39
CA HIS A 531 -18.29 11.01 24.69
C HIS A 531 -17.98 10.71 23.22
N VAL A 532 -18.81 11.28 22.35
CA VAL A 532 -18.76 11.11 20.90
C VAL A 532 -18.50 12.47 20.28
N ARG A 533 -17.31 12.65 19.69
CA ARG A 533 -16.98 13.82 18.90
C ARG A 533 -17.00 13.47 17.42
N ILE A 534 -17.92 14.08 16.68
CA ILE A 534 -18.01 13.95 15.22
C ILE A 534 -17.17 15.07 14.62
N VAL A 535 -16.18 14.72 13.82
CA VAL A 535 -15.38 15.68 13.04
C VAL A 535 -15.91 15.64 11.61
N TRP A 536 -16.41 16.78 11.14
CA TRP A 536 -16.97 16.94 9.81
C TRP A 536 -15.85 17.24 8.80
N LEU A 537 -16.07 16.93 7.53
CA LEU A 537 -15.10 17.24 6.45
C LEU A 537 -14.83 18.75 6.30
N SER A 538 -15.73 19.59 6.80
CA SER A 538 -15.54 21.06 6.87
C SER A 538 -14.52 21.49 7.93
N GLY A 539 -14.08 20.59 8.82
CA GLY A 539 -13.22 20.88 9.96
C GLY A 539 -13.96 21.29 11.24
N HIS A 540 -15.28 21.55 11.17
CA HIS A 540 -16.11 21.72 12.36
C HIS A 540 -16.28 20.40 13.12
N TYR A 541 -16.66 20.49 14.40
CA TYR A 541 -16.98 19.32 15.21
C TYR A 541 -18.28 19.48 15.99
N THR A 542 -18.91 18.34 16.28
CA THR A 542 -20.10 18.24 17.14
C THR A 542 -19.80 17.27 18.27
N ASP A 543 -20.01 17.71 19.50
CA ASP A 543 -19.86 16.89 20.70
C ASP A 543 -21.22 16.39 21.18
N LEU A 544 -21.27 15.09 21.48
CA LEU A 544 -22.44 14.40 21.98
C LEU A 544 -22.04 13.51 23.15
N GLU A 545 -22.98 13.30 24.07
CA GLU A 545 -22.86 12.32 25.13
C GLU A 545 -23.91 11.23 24.92
N VAL A 546 -23.45 9.98 24.84
CA VAL A 546 -24.30 8.83 24.52
C VAL A 546 -24.28 7.84 25.67
N GLN A 547 -25.45 7.60 26.24
CA GLN A 547 -25.64 6.54 27.22
C GLN A 547 -25.59 5.17 26.52
N THR A 548 -24.82 4.26 27.09
CA THR A 548 -24.58 2.93 26.55
C THR A 548 -24.84 1.84 27.58
N PRO A 549 -25.33 0.67 27.15
CA PRO A 549 -25.61 -0.40 28.08
C PRO A 549 -24.33 -0.93 28.75
N VAL A 550 -24.46 -1.28 30.02
CA VAL A 550 -23.46 -1.95 30.84
C VAL A 550 -23.94 -3.36 31.22
N GLY A 551 -23.00 -4.23 31.54
CA GLY A 551 -23.30 -5.64 31.81
C GLY A 551 -24.01 -5.88 33.14
N VAL A 552 -23.82 -4.99 34.12
CA VAL A 552 -24.20 -5.18 35.53
C VAL A 552 -24.86 -3.89 36.05
N GLN A 553 -25.93 -4.02 36.84
CA GLN A 553 -26.65 -2.86 37.39
C GLN A 553 -25.80 -2.00 38.33
N THR A 554 -24.93 -2.61 39.12
CA THR A 554 -24.05 -1.91 40.07
C THR A 554 -22.99 -1.04 39.41
N THR A 555 -22.74 -1.22 38.10
CA THR A 555 -21.77 -0.40 37.36
C THR A 555 -22.41 0.79 36.65
N VAL A 556 -23.73 0.97 36.78
CA VAL A 556 -24.42 2.18 36.33
C VAL A 556 -23.94 3.38 37.14
N ASN A 557 -23.69 4.49 36.47
CA ASN A 557 -23.31 5.73 37.12
C ASN A 557 -24.45 6.24 37.99
N GLY A 558 -24.15 6.61 39.24
CA GLY A 558 -25.18 7.01 40.20
C GLY A 558 -25.99 5.85 40.79
N TYR A 559 -25.56 4.59 40.64
CA TYR A 559 -26.25 3.44 41.24
C TYR A 559 -26.45 3.59 42.76
N ALA A 560 -25.45 4.09 43.50
CA ALA A 560 -25.57 4.30 44.94
C ALA A 560 -26.70 5.29 45.29
N ALA A 561 -26.76 6.43 44.58
CA ALA A 561 -27.84 7.39 44.72
C ALA A 561 -29.20 6.81 44.31
N MET A 562 -29.23 5.95 43.29
CA MET A 562 -30.44 5.23 42.89
C MET A 562 -30.94 4.33 44.01
N VAL A 563 -30.05 3.59 44.68
CA VAL A 563 -30.40 2.73 45.82
C VAL A 563 -30.98 3.55 46.97
N GLU A 564 -30.32 4.64 47.36
CA GLU A 564 -30.84 5.54 48.41
C GLU A 564 -32.22 6.08 48.05
N ARG A 565 -32.41 6.47 46.79
CA ARG A 565 -33.69 6.97 46.30
C ARG A 565 -34.78 5.90 46.29
N VAL A 566 -34.46 4.66 45.90
CA VAL A 566 -35.37 3.51 46.03
C VAL A 566 -35.80 3.34 47.48
N GLY A 567 -34.85 3.41 48.44
CA GLY A 567 -35.16 3.30 49.87
C GLY A 567 -36.11 4.38 50.36
N ALA A 568 -35.89 5.64 49.96
CA ALA A 568 -36.74 6.77 50.32
C ALA A 568 -38.17 6.65 49.75
N LEU A 569 -38.31 6.25 48.48
CA LEU A 569 -39.60 6.05 47.84
C LEU A 569 -40.32 4.81 48.41
N HIS A 570 -39.57 3.75 48.74
CA HIS A 570 -40.13 2.60 49.40
C HIS A 570 -40.68 2.94 50.80
N ALA A 571 -39.96 3.76 51.58
CA ALA A 571 -40.43 4.22 52.89
C ALA A 571 -41.72 5.07 52.81
N GLN A 572 -42.01 5.67 51.66
CA GLN A 572 -43.27 6.38 51.37
C GLN A 572 -44.42 5.44 50.96
N GLY A 573 -44.18 4.12 50.91
CA GLY A 573 -45.20 3.12 50.61
C GLY A 573 -45.48 2.91 49.12
N LEU A 574 -44.65 3.44 48.22
CA LEU A 574 -44.81 3.23 46.78
C LEU A 574 -44.46 1.77 46.39
N ASP A 575 -45.17 1.25 45.38
CA ASP A 575 -44.89 -0.07 44.79
C ASP A 575 -43.73 -0.03 43.78
N ASP A 576 -43.24 -1.19 43.34
CA ASP A 576 -42.06 -1.28 42.45
C ASP A 576 -42.27 -0.58 41.10
N THR A 577 -43.49 -0.61 40.57
CA THR A 577 -43.82 0.02 39.28
C THR A 577 -43.79 1.54 39.43
N GLN A 578 -44.38 2.06 40.51
CA GLN A 578 -44.42 3.48 40.82
C GLN A 578 -43.01 4.04 41.12
N ILE A 579 -42.21 3.30 41.88
CA ILE A 579 -40.81 3.66 42.16
C ILE A 579 -40.01 3.68 40.84
N ALA A 580 -40.13 2.65 40.00
CA ALA A 580 -39.42 2.59 38.72
C ALA A 580 -39.80 3.75 37.78
N ALA A 581 -41.09 4.07 37.69
CA ALA A 581 -41.58 5.20 36.90
C ALA A 581 -41.08 6.55 37.45
N GLN A 582 -41.07 6.72 38.78
CA GLN A 582 -40.55 7.93 39.43
C GLN A 582 -39.06 8.12 39.19
N LEU A 583 -38.25 7.06 39.41
CA LEU A 583 -36.81 7.09 39.16
C LEU A 583 -36.48 7.38 37.69
N SER A 584 -37.25 6.82 36.76
CA SER A 584 -37.08 7.10 35.33
C SER A 584 -37.35 8.57 35.00
N ARG A 585 -38.35 9.20 35.63
CA ARG A 585 -38.61 10.64 35.51
C ARG A 585 -37.50 11.50 36.12
N GLU A 586 -36.87 11.01 37.18
CA GLU A 586 -35.73 11.66 37.85
C GLU A 586 -34.40 11.47 37.08
N GLY A 587 -34.40 10.72 35.97
CA GLY A 587 -33.25 10.54 35.10
C GLY A 587 -32.35 9.35 35.45
N PHE A 588 -32.75 8.49 36.38
CA PHE A 588 -32.09 7.21 36.63
C PHE A 588 -32.40 6.20 35.52
N HIS A 589 -31.57 5.18 35.40
CA HIS A 589 -31.78 4.11 34.41
C HIS A 589 -31.22 2.75 34.84
N SER A 590 -31.74 1.69 34.23
CA SER A 590 -31.20 0.34 34.37
C SER A 590 -29.98 0.10 33.47
N ALA A 591 -29.20 -0.95 33.75
CA ALA A 591 -27.94 -1.29 33.07
C ALA A 591 -28.05 -1.37 31.55
N ARG A 592 -29.17 -1.90 31.04
CA ARG A 592 -29.38 -2.18 29.61
C ARG A 592 -30.48 -1.34 28.99
N ARG A 593 -31.04 -0.39 29.73
CA ARG A 593 -32.20 0.40 29.34
C ARG A 593 -31.95 1.88 29.61
N SER A 594 -32.74 2.73 28.98
CA SER A 594 -32.72 4.18 29.22
C SER A 594 -33.64 4.61 30.36
N ASP A 595 -34.50 3.70 30.82
CA ASP A 595 -35.41 3.84 31.95
C ASP A 595 -35.02 2.86 33.07
N VAL A 596 -35.54 3.08 34.28
CA VAL A 596 -35.47 2.12 35.38
C VAL A 596 -36.57 1.09 35.17
N ALA A 597 -36.17 -0.18 35.08
CA ALA A 597 -37.11 -1.28 35.02
C ALA A 597 -37.55 -1.71 36.43
N GLU A 598 -38.79 -2.16 36.54
CA GLU A 598 -39.39 -2.64 37.79
C GLU A 598 -38.54 -3.72 38.46
N ASP A 599 -38.05 -4.68 37.66
CA ASP A 599 -37.17 -5.77 38.11
C ASP A 599 -35.90 -5.28 38.81
N ALA A 600 -35.33 -4.14 38.37
CA ALA A 600 -34.17 -3.54 38.98
C ALA A 600 -34.50 -2.98 40.37
N VAL A 601 -35.68 -2.38 40.55
CA VAL A 601 -36.18 -1.91 41.85
C VAL A 601 -36.43 -3.10 42.78
N THR A 602 -37.16 -4.12 42.32
CA THR A 602 -37.43 -5.34 43.08
C THR A 602 -36.13 -6.01 43.53
N THR A 603 -35.14 -6.09 42.63
CA THR A 603 -33.83 -6.65 42.91
C THR A 603 -33.10 -5.85 44.00
N ILE A 604 -33.12 -4.52 43.94
CA ILE A 604 -32.51 -3.66 44.96
C ILE A 604 -33.21 -3.87 46.30
N ARG A 605 -34.54 -3.80 46.35
CA ARG A 605 -35.31 -3.99 47.58
C ARG A 605 -35.04 -5.35 48.22
N HIS A 606 -34.92 -6.42 47.43
CA HIS A 606 -34.49 -7.73 47.94
C HIS A 606 -33.05 -7.75 48.43
N ALA A 607 -32.11 -7.11 47.74
CA ALA A 607 -30.70 -7.06 48.15
C ALA A 607 -30.52 -6.37 49.51
N TYR A 608 -31.29 -5.31 49.75
CA TYR A 608 -31.28 -4.52 50.98
C TYR A 608 -32.31 -4.98 52.03
N ARG A 609 -33.03 -6.09 51.77
CA ARG A 609 -34.03 -6.69 52.67
C ARG A 609 -35.18 -5.75 53.07
N TRP A 610 -35.57 -4.86 52.16
CA TRP A 610 -36.74 -3.99 52.31
C TRP A 610 -38.06 -4.67 51.95
N LEU A 611 -37.98 -5.83 51.30
CA LEU A 611 -39.08 -6.76 51.12
C LEU A 611 -38.85 -7.96 52.04
N ASP A 612 -39.83 -8.29 52.88
CA ASP A 612 -39.87 -9.61 53.49
C ASP A 612 -39.92 -10.67 52.37
N ARG A 613 -39.19 -11.78 52.54
CA ARG A 613 -39.26 -12.92 51.62
C ARG A 613 -40.62 -13.61 51.78
N THR A 614 -41.69 -12.99 51.30
CA THR A 614 -43.05 -13.56 51.23
C THR A 614 -43.30 -14.18 49.87
N GLY A 615 -42.28 -14.77 49.24
CA GLY A 615 -42.54 -15.77 48.21
C GLY A 615 -43.16 -17.01 48.88
N PRO A 616 -44.01 -17.79 48.20
CA PRO A 616 -44.43 -19.07 48.73
C PRO A 616 -43.18 -19.85 49.14
N ARG A 617 -43.11 -20.29 50.40
CA ARG A 617 -42.09 -21.27 50.80
C ARG A 617 -42.16 -22.39 49.77
N PRO A 618 -41.03 -22.90 49.25
CA PRO A 618 -41.07 -24.00 48.31
C PRO A 618 -41.93 -25.07 48.96
N VAL A 619 -43.08 -25.35 48.36
CA VAL A 619 -43.87 -26.50 48.74
C VAL A 619 -42.89 -27.67 48.64
N VAL A 620 -42.83 -28.53 49.65
CA VAL A 620 -42.02 -29.73 49.56
C VAL A 620 -43.00 -30.81 49.18
N ARG A 621 -42.85 -31.36 47.98
CA ARG A 621 -43.60 -32.52 47.53
C ARG A 621 -42.78 -33.75 47.84
N GLU A 622 -43.32 -34.66 48.64
CA GLU A 622 -42.67 -35.95 48.91
C GLU A 622 -42.37 -36.67 47.59
N GLY A 623 -41.14 -37.19 47.47
CA GLY A 623 -40.65 -37.87 46.26
C GLY A 623 -40.12 -36.95 45.16
N TYR A 624 -40.04 -35.62 45.37
CA TYR A 624 -39.48 -34.68 44.38
C TYR A 624 -38.54 -33.64 45.02
N HIS A 625 -37.45 -33.34 44.32
CA HIS A 625 -36.53 -32.25 44.62
C HIS A 625 -36.87 -30.98 43.85
N THR A 626 -36.79 -29.85 44.53
CA THR A 626 -36.70 -28.55 43.87
C THR A 626 -35.30 -28.35 43.31
N VAL A 627 -35.11 -27.47 42.31
CA VAL A 627 -33.78 -27.19 41.75
C VAL A 627 -32.76 -26.78 42.84
N PRO A 628 -33.09 -25.90 43.81
CA PRO A 628 -32.18 -25.59 44.91
C PRO A 628 -31.88 -26.81 45.80
N ALA A 629 -32.88 -27.64 46.12
CA ALA A 629 -32.69 -28.83 46.96
C ALA A 629 -31.81 -29.89 46.27
N LEU A 630 -32.04 -30.14 44.97
CA LEU A 630 -31.20 -31.06 44.19
C LEU A 630 -29.77 -30.53 44.06
N ALA A 631 -29.61 -29.24 43.78
CA ALA A 631 -28.28 -28.62 43.70
C ALA A 631 -27.51 -28.75 45.03
N GLN A 632 -28.20 -28.57 46.16
CA GLN A 632 -27.62 -28.78 47.50
C GLN A 632 -27.25 -30.25 47.74
N ARG A 633 -28.09 -31.21 47.35
CA ARG A 633 -27.81 -32.65 47.47
C ARG A 633 -26.63 -33.10 46.59
N LEU A 634 -26.46 -32.47 45.43
CA LEU A 634 -25.36 -32.74 44.50
C LEU A 634 -24.09 -31.93 44.77
N GLY A 635 -24.11 -30.95 45.70
CA GLY A 635 -22.98 -30.07 45.98
C GLY A 635 -22.65 -29.05 44.88
N VAL A 636 -23.59 -28.76 43.97
CA VAL A 636 -23.40 -27.87 42.80
C VAL A 636 -24.18 -26.56 42.92
N ARG A 637 -23.86 -25.59 42.06
CA ARG A 637 -24.66 -24.35 41.96
C ARG A 637 -26.00 -24.65 41.25
N PRO A 638 -27.13 -24.02 41.66
CA PRO A 638 -28.43 -24.21 41.01
C PRO A 638 -28.43 -24.02 39.48
N GLN A 639 -27.58 -23.12 38.96
CA GLN A 639 -27.40 -22.88 37.52
C GLN A 639 -26.92 -24.12 36.74
N TRP A 640 -26.16 -25.00 37.38
CA TRP A 640 -25.70 -26.27 36.81
C TRP A 640 -26.88 -27.20 36.52
N VAL A 641 -27.85 -27.25 37.44
CA VAL A 641 -29.08 -28.04 37.30
C VAL A 641 -30.01 -27.40 36.26
N TYR A 642 -30.21 -26.07 36.31
CA TYR A 642 -30.99 -25.36 35.28
C TYR A 642 -30.44 -25.58 33.87
N ARG A 643 -29.11 -25.52 33.69
CA ARG A 643 -28.50 -25.77 32.39
C ARG A 643 -28.86 -27.16 31.86
N ARG A 644 -28.82 -28.18 32.71
CA ARG A 644 -29.16 -29.56 32.32
C ARG A 644 -30.63 -29.76 31.99
N LEU A 645 -31.51 -29.11 32.73
CA LEU A 645 -32.94 -29.04 32.39
C LEU A 645 -33.15 -28.40 31.00
N HIS A 646 -32.50 -27.26 30.74
CA HIS A 646 -32.63 -26.55 29.46
C HIS A 646 -31.98 -27.25 28.28
N THR A 647 -30.91 -28.02 28.50
CA THR A 647 -30.25 -28.82 27.46
C THR A 647 -30.87 -30.22 27.30
N GLY A 648 -31.93 -30.56 28.05
CA GLY A 648 -32.58 -31.86 28.01
C GLY A 648 -31.74 -33.02 28.54
N GLN A 649 -30.73 -32.74 29.38
CA GLN A 649 -29.86 -33.76 29.98
C GLN A 649 -30.48 -34.41 31.23
N ILE A 650 -31.57 -33.85 31.74
CA ILE A 650 -32.50 -34.51 32.66
C ILE A 650 -33.75 -34.77 31.83
N GLU A 651 -34.12 -36.03 31.70
CA GLU A 651 -35.21 -36.48 30.85
C GLU A 651 -36.54 -35.93 31.35
N ALA A 652 -37.44 -35.61 30.42
CA ALA A 652 -38.74 -35.02 30.73
C ALA A 652 -39.61 -35.92 31.63
N GLU A 653 -39.37 -37.23 31.65
CA GLU A 653 -40.06 -38.19 32.52
C GLU A 653 -39.80 -37.96 34.01
N TYR A 654 -38.63 -37.44 34.38
CA TYR A 654 -38.28 -37.12 35.76
C TYR A 654 -38.67 -35.70 36.17
N VAL A 655 -39.23 -34.90 35.26
CA VAL A 655 -39.42 -33.46 35.48
C VAL A 655 -40.89 -33.11 35.32
N THR A 656 -41.51 -32.70 36.43
CA THR A 656 -42.85 -32.10 36.42
C THR A 656 -42.74 -30.61 36.69
N ARG A 657 -43.51 -29.79 35.98
CA ARG A 657 -43.58 -28.34 36.24
C ARG A 657 -44.89 -28.01 36.94
N ASP A 658 -44.81 -27.28 38.04
CA ASP A 658 -46.01 -26.77 38.72
C ASP A 658 -46.77 -25.82 37.78
N PRO A 659 -48.06 -26.08 37.46
CA PRO A 659 -48.82 -25.19 36.61
C PRO A 659 -49.03 -23.78 37.23
N GLN A 660 -49.07 -23.65 38.55
CA GLN A 660 -49.30 -22.38 39.25
C GLN A 660 -48.00 -21.62 39.54
N THR A 661 -46.98 -22.30 40.08
CA THR A 661 -45.72 -21.64 40.49
C THR A 661 -44.62 -21.71 39.42
N GLN A 662 -44.84 -22.47 38.33
CA GLN A 662 -43.88 -22.73 37.26
C GLN A 662 -42.56 -23.36 37.74
N GLN A 663 -42.52 -23.86 38.98
CA GLN A 663 -41.37 -24.47 39.62
C GLN A 663 -41.10 -25.87 39.06
N TYR A 664 -39.82 -26.21 38.89
CA TYR A 664 -39.39 -27.55 38.49
C TYR A 664 -39.40 -28.51 39.69
N TRP A 665 -40.09 -29.62 39.53
CA TRP A 665 -40.10 -30.78 40.42
C TRP A 665 -39.36 -31.91 39.74
N ILE A 666 -38.23 -32.29 40.30
CA ILE A 666 -37.37 -33.34 39.75
C ILE A 666 -37.54 -34.56 40.64
N GLN A 667 -37.97 -35.70 40.08
CA GLN A 667 -38.25 -36.91 40.84
C GLN A 667 -37.01 -37.36 41.63
N ASP A 668 -37.21 -37.76 42.89
CA ASP A 668 -36.19 -38.33 43.76
C ASP A 668 -35.90 -39.79 43.39
N ASP A 669 -35.43 -39.98 42.16
CA ASP A 669 -35.07 -41.29 41.63
C ASP A 669 -33.58 -41.60 41.90
N PRO A 670 -33.26 -42.73 42.57
CA PRO A 670 -31.88 -43.09 42.90
C PRO A 670 -30.94 -43.23 41.68
N ALA A 671 -31.45 -43.70 40.53
CA ALA A 671 -30.66 -43.87 39.32
C ALA A 671 -30.36 -42.52 38.65
N LEU A 672 -31.34 -41.62 38.62
CA LEU A 672 -31.15 -40.24 38.17
C LEU A 672 -30.12 -39.52 39.04
N ILE A 673 -30.25 -39.61 40.36
CA ILE A 673 -29.37 -38.91 41.29
C ILE A 673 -27.94 -39.44 41.22
N SER A 674 -27.74 -40.76 41.18
CA SER A 674 -26.41 -41.36 41.03
C SER A 674 -25.73 -40.92 39.73
N ARG A 675 -26.46 -40.88 38.61
CA ARG A 675 -25.93 -40.39 37.34
C ARG A 675 -25.57 -38.90 37.38
N LEU A 676 -26.40 -38.07 38.02
CA LEU A 676 -26.11 -36.64 38.18
C LEU A 676 -24.94 -36.39 39.13
N GLN A 677 -24.75 -37.23 40.16
CA GLN A 677 -23.60 -37.18 41.07
C GLN A 677 -22.28 -37.51 40.37
N ILE A 678 -22.28 -38.46 39.42
CA ILE A 678 -21.08 -38.78 38.62
C ILE A 678 -20.69 -37.61 37.69
N GLN A 679 -21.68 -36.82 37.25
CA GLN A 679 -21.47 -35.69 36.34
C GLN A 679 -21.17 -34.35 37.05
N ALA A 680 -21.53 -34.27 38.33
CA ALA A 680 -21.41 -33.08 39.20
C ALA A 680 -19.96 -32.87 39.63
#